data_AF-A0A7C3V7N2-F1
#
_entry.id   AF-A0A7C3V7N2-F1
#
_cell.length_a   1.000
_cell.length_b   1.000
_cell.length_c   1.000
_cell.angle_alpha   90.00
_cell.angle_beta   90.00
_cell.angle_gamma   90.00
#
_symmetry.space_group_name_H-M   'P 1'
#
loop_
_entity.id
_entity.type
_entity.pdbx_description
1 polymer ?
#
loop_
_entity_poly.entity_id
_entity_poly.type
_entity_poly.pdbx_seq_one_letter_code
_entity_poly.pdbx_strand_id
1 'polypeptide(L)'
;RFLPNSPTLMNAGRPLQQLSACFVLPIEDSMESIFETIKHTALIHQSGGGTGFSFSSLRPKNDTVHSTKGVSSGPVSFMQVFNSATEAIKQGGTRRGANMGILRIDHPDIIDFITSKKDTSKLNNFNISVAITEDFMEHALKNEDYPLINPRNNEIVKYLNAKEVFDLIVETAWSSGEPGIIFIDRINKLNPIPKAGKIEATNPCGEQPLVAYESCNLGSINIGKFIKGYKIEKDKLNLRNALKKFSNNPNEIISDYLNSIDFDALRKTVRTAVHFLDNVIDKNRYPIEKIKMMTLSNRKIGLGIMGYADTLIKLGIPYDSELALKIAESIMEFIDKESKIKSEELGIERGSFPNFKGSLWEEKGFKAMRNGTTTTIAPTGTISIIGGASSGIEPLFALAYERHVLDKQTLIEIDKNLKGVLESMGVYSEKLIDYIVKNGSLGKKYDKDVEELLTKEEFEYLSRIFITSHDITPKWHVMTQAAFQKFTDNAVSKTVNFPNSAKKEDIKEVYTLAYNLNLKGITVYRDGSREQVLTSGSSANGSGTAKKYTCPVCGSSVSEPIDIKPIIANNANNTAENIKNGNTDKKTGGQIEPRRRPDVIHGVTVKTTTGCGPLYVTINYDENGNPFEIFNSIGKSGGCAQSQTESTGRMVSLALRSGIGAEEIISQLKGIRCNIPYGFGTNIIYSCADAIGKALEKSLNENVSNTLAI
;
A
#
# COMPACT_ATOMS: atom_id res chain seq x y z
N ARG A 1 -20.66 -12.84 -14.50
CA ARG A 1 -20.99 -13.12 -13.07
C ARG A 1 -19.74 -13.43 -12.26
N PHE A 2 -18.78 -14.18 -12.82
CA PHE A 2 -17.48 -14.45 -12.22
C PHE A 2 -16.37 -14.10 -13.22
N LEU A 3 -15.22 -13.65 -12.74
CA LEU A 3 -14.00 -13.49 -13.55
C LEU A 3 -12.79 -14.03 -12.77
N PRO A 4 -11.91 -14.85 -13.40
CA PRO A 4 -10.64 -15.24 -12.78
C PRO A 4 -9.64 -14.08 -12.80
N ASN A 5 -8.54 -14.20 -12.04
CA ASN A 5 -7.48 -13.19 -12.04
C ASN A 5 -6.89 -12.91 -13.43
N SER A 6 -6.29 -11.74 -13.61
CA SER A 6 -5.71 -11.30 -14.88
C SER A 6 -4.74 -12.31 -15.52
N PRO A 7 -3.81 -12.98 -14.78
CA PRO A 7 -2.94 -14.00 -15.38
C PRO A 7 -3.71 -15.13 -16.08
N THR A 8 -4.76 -15.68 -15.48
CA THR A 8 -5.65 -16.66 -16.13
C THR A 8 -6.27 -16.12 -17.42
N LEU A 9 -6.79 -14.88 -17.40
CA LEU A 9 -7.39 -14.27 -18.59
C LEU A 9 -6.38 -14.04 -19.72
N MET A 10 -5.14 -13.69 -19.36
CA MET A 10 -4.09 -13.33 -20.31
C MET A 10 -3.36 -14.55 -20.88
N ASN A 11 -3.21 -15.62 -20.10
CA ASN A 11 -2.29 -16.72 -20.39
C ASN A 11 -2.98 -18.07 -20.68
N ALA A 12 -4.27 -18.24 -20.36
CA ALA A 12 -4.96 -19.49 -20.66
C ALA A 12 -4.98 -19.78 -22.17
N GLY A 13 -4.52 -20.96 -22.56
CA GLY A 13 -4.40 -21.37 -23.97
C GLY A 13 -3.15 -20.84 -24.68
N ARG A 14 -2.24 -20.15 -23.97
CA ARG A 14 -0.99 -19.62 -24.54
C ARG A 14 0.23 -20.42 -24.06
N PRO A 15 1.38 -20.38 -24.77
CA PRO A 15 2.57 -21.18 -24.41
C PRO A 15 3.09 -21.00 -22.98
N LEU A 16 2.98 -19.78 -22.42
CA LEU A 16 3.37 -19.50 -21.03
C LEU A 16 2.47 -20.25 -20.03
N GLN A 17 1.15 -20.25 -20.25
CA GLN A 17 0.15 -21.01 -19.48
C GLN A 17 0.26 -20.85 -17.94
N GLN A 18 0.85 -19.76 -17.46
CA GLN A 18 0.94 -19.45 -16.04
C GLN A 18 -0.32 -18.69 -15.61
N LEU A 19 -1.09 -19.24 -14.68
CA LEU A 19 -2.46 -18.81 -14.38
C LEU A 19 -2.65 -18.26 -12.95
N SER A 20 -1.68 -18.46 -12.06
CA SER A 20 -1.73 -17.95 -10.67
C SER A 20 -1.27 -16.49 -10.58
N ALA A 21 -1.92 -15.67 -9.76
CA ALA A 21 -1.51 -14.29 -9.56
C ALA A 21 -0.51 -14.09 -8.40
N CYS A 22 -0.52 -14.98 -7.41
CA CYS A 22 0.12 -14.72 -6.12
C CYS A 22 1.08 -15.84 -5.74
N PHE A 23 2.25 -15.44 -5.22
CA PHE A 23 3.33 -16.34 -4.83
C PHE A 23 4.01 -15.83 -3.56
N VAL A 24 4.50 -16.73 -2.73
CA VAL A 24 5.45 -16.42 -1.64
C VAL A 24 6.70 -17.28 -1.81
N LEU A 25 7.87 -16.65 -1.72
CA LEU A 25 9.16 -17.33 -1.82
C LEU A 25 9.95 -17.14 -0.51
N PRO A 26 10.63 -18.19 -0.01
CA PRO A 26 11.47 -18.07 1.17
C PRO A 26 12.78 -17.36 0.84
N ILE A 27 13.38 -16.74 1.86
CA ILE A 27 14.74 -16.20 1.81
C ILE A 27 15.49 -16.76 3.00
N GLU A 28 16.41 -17.69 2.75
CA GLU A 28 17.32 -18.21 3.78
C GLU A 28 18.56 -17.31 3.88
N ASP A 29 19.24 -17.37 5.03
CA ASP A 29 20.40 -16.53 5.34
C ASP A 29 21.69 -17.00 4.64
N SER A 30 21.64 -17.08 3.30
CA SER A 30 22.77 -17.42 2.45
C SER A 30 22.70 -16.68 1.11
N MET A 31 23.86 -16.36 0.53
CA MET A 31 23.93 -15.72 -0.79
C MET A 31 23.31 -16.59 -1.89
N GLU A 32 23.47 -17.91 -1.80
CA GLU A 32 22.86 -18.85 -2.73
C GLU A 32 21.33 -18.77 -2.69
N SER A 33 20.73 -18.82 -1.50
CA SER A 33 19.27 -18.69 -1.36
C SER A 33 18.77 -17.32 -1.82
N ILE A 34 19.44 -16.23 -1.42
CA ILE A 34 19.05 -14.86 -1.78
C ILE A 34 18.99 -14.72 -3.31
N PHE A 35 20.04 -15.12 -4.02
CA PHE A 35 20.11 -14.96 -5.47
C PHE A 35 19.26 -15.99 -6.24
N GLU A 36 19.09 -17.20 -5.71
CA GLU A 36 18.14 -18.16 -6.30
C GLU A 36 16.70 -17.65 -6.16
N THR A 37 16.35 -17.02 -5.04
CA THR A 37 15.03 -16.39 -4.85
C THR A 37 14.84 -15.18 -5.76
N ILE A 38 15.87 -14.38 -6.03
CA ILE A 38 15.82 -13.31 -7.06
C ILE A 38 15.55 -13.90 -8.45
N LYS A 39 16.27 -14.96 -8.83
CA LYS A 39 16.05 -15.66 -10.11
C LYS A 39 14.63 -16.20 -10.22
N HIS A 40 14.12 -16.83 -9.16
CA HIS A 40 12.74 -17.32 -9.10
C HIS A 40 11.72 -16.19 -9.24
N THR A 41 11.96 -15.08 -8.55
CA THR A 41 11.13 -13.86 -8.66
C THR A 41 11.06 -13.39 -10.11
N ALA A 42 12.19 -13.40 -10.82
CA ALA A 42 12.24 -12.97 -12.21
C ALA A 42 11.40 -13.83 -13.15
N LEU A 43 11.45 -15.16 -12.99
CA LEU A 43 10.64 -16.09 -13.77
C LEU A 43 9.14 -15.92 -13.49
N ILE A 44 8.76 -15.68 -12.23
CA ILE A 44 7.37 -15.44 -11.85
C ILE A 44 6.87 -14.11 -12.44
N HIS A 45 7.66 -13.04 -12.30
CA HIS A 45 7.30 -11.72 -12.82
C HIS A 45 7.21 -11.71 -14.33
N GLN A 46 8.07 -12.45 -15.05
CA GLN A 46 7.97 -12.61 -16.51
C GLN A 46 6.56 -13.07 -16.94
N SER A 47 5.90 -13.87 -16.10
CA SER A 47 4.62 -14.50 -16.40
C SER A 47 3.38 -13.75 -15.90
N GLY A 48 3.54 -12.62 -15.18
CA GLY A 48 2.42 -11.83 -14.66
C GLY A 48 2.14 -11.97 -13.17
N GLY A 49 2.89 -12.82 -12.46
CA GLY A 49 2.70 -13.08 -11.02
C GLY A 49 3.34 -12.02 -10.12
N GLY A 50 2.72 -11.79 -8.96
CA GLY A 50 3.29 -10.99 -7.87
C GLY A 50 3.87 -11.87 -6.76
N THR A 51 4.93 -11.40 -6.10
CA THR A 51 5.72 -12.20 -5.14
C THR A 51 5.75 -11.57 -3.76
N GLY A 52 5.76 -12.38 -2.72
CA GLY A 52 5.96 -11.96 -1.35
C GLY A 52 7.13 -12.65 -0.68
N PHE A 53 7.77 -11.95 0.26
CA PHE A 53 8.97 -12.42 0.96
C PHE A 53 8.92 -12.03 2.43
N SER A 54 9.35 -12.96 3.28
CA SER A 54 9.80 -12.64 4.63
C SER A 54 11.32 -12.45 4.58
N PHE A 55 11.80 -11.29 5.01
CA PHE A 55 13.23 -11.01 5.17
C PHE A 55 13.72 -11.29 6.59
N SER A 56 12.84 -11.85 7.44
CA SER A 56 13.08 -12.00 8.89
C SER A 56 14.13 -13.05 9.25
N SER A 57 14.45 -13.96 8.33
CA SER A 57 15.47 -14.99 8.54
C SER A 57 16.89 -14.48 8.26
N LEU A 58 17.03 -13.36 7.55
CA LEU A 58 18.34 -12.79 7.22
C LEU A 58 19.01 -12.22 8.46
N ARG A 59 20.31 -12.43 8.62
CA ARG A 59 21.05 -11.86 9.74
C ARG A 59 21.07 -10.32 9.67
N PRO A 60 21.09 -9.64 10.83
CA PRO A 60 21.00 -8.19 10.85
C PRO A 60 22.27 -7.53 10.30
N LYS A 61 22.17 -6.24 10.00
CA LYS A 61 23.28 -5.40 9.57
C LYS A 61 24.40 -5.46 10.61
N ASN A 62 25.63 -5.48 10.12
CA ASN A 62 26.86 -5.62 10.92
C ASN A 62 27.06 -6.99 11.60
N ASP A 63 26.18 -7.98 11.42
CA ASP A 63 26.43 -9.33 11.95
C ASP A 63 27.57 -10.02 11.18
N THR A 64 28.27 -10.93 11.85
CA THR A 64 29.49 -11.57 11.35
C THR A 64 29.19 -12.51 10.18
N VAL A 65 30.02 -12.45 9.13
CA VAL A 65 29.99 -13.40 8.00
C VAL A 65 31.25 -14.28 8.06
N HIS A 66 31.12 -15.48 8.62
CA HIS A 66 32.27 -16.37 8.88
C HIS A 66 33.07 -16.74 7.64
N SER A 67 32.44 -16.89 6.48
CA SER A 67 33.09 -17.29 5.23
C SER A 67 34.01 -16.22 4.64
N THR A 68 33.70 -14.94 4.84
CA THR A 68 34.46 -13.81 4.27
C THR A 68 35.18 -12.97 5.33
N LYS A 69 34.98 -13.27 6.62
CA LYS A 69 35.42 -12.45 7.78
C LYS A 69 34.94 -10.99 7.71
N GLY A 70 33.90 -10.72 6.91
CA GLY A 70 33.26 -9.42 6.79
C GLY A 70 32.01 -9.31 7.66
N VAL A 71 31.21 -8.28 7.37
CA VAL A 71 29.95 -8.00 8.06
C VAL A 71 28.76 -8.00 7.09
N SER A 72 27.58 -8.34 7.58
CA SER A 72 26.33 -8.35 6.81
C SER A 72 25.83 -6.95 6.47
N SER A 73 25.24 -6.79 5.29
CA SER A 73 24.54 -5.56 4.87
C SER A 73 23.11 -5.44 5.43
N GLY A 74 22.56 -6.52 5.98
CA GLY A 74 21.21 -6.58 6.55
C GLY A 74 20.08 -6.70 5.50
N PRO A 75 18.84 -6.98 5.94
CA PRO A 75 17.70 -7.29 5.07
C PRO A 75 17.30 -6.11 4.18
N VAL A 76 17.30 -4.88 4.69
CA VAL A 76 16.90 -3.67 3.92
C VAL A 76 17.83 -3.45 2.72
N SER A 77 19.12 -3.78 2.84
CA SER A 77 20.06 -3.70 1.72
C SER A 77 19.73 -4.73 0.63
N PHE A 78 19.45 -5.98 1.01
CA PHE A 78 19.04 -7.00 0.04
C PHE A 78 17.70 -6.70 -0.61
N MET A 79 16.75 -6.07 0.09
CA MET A 79 15.49 -5.59 -0.51
C MET A 79 15.74 -4.63 -1.68
N GLN A 80 16.79 -3.80 -1.63
CA GLN A 80 17.15 -2.93 -2.77
C GLN A 80 17.61 -3.74 -3.98
N VAL A 81 18.31 -4.86 -3.79
CA VAL A 81 18.70 -5.76 -4.88
C VAL A 81 17.46 -6.36 -5.56
N PHE A 82 16.49 -6.84 -4.78
CA PHE A 82 15.21 -7.32 -5.30
C PHE A 82 14.44 -6.21 -6.04
N ASN A 83 14.45 -4.99 -5.50
CA ASN A 83 13.78 -3.85 -6.11
C ASN A 83 14.37 -3.54 -7.49
N SER A 84 15.69 -3.47 -7.60
CA SER A 84 16.42 -3.22 -8.85
C SER A 84 16.21 -4.34 -9.86
N ALA A 85 16.23 -5.60 -9.42
CA ALA A 85 15.91 -6.74 -10.29
C ALA A 85 14.50 -6.62 -10.87
N THR A 86 13.52 -6.31 -10.02
CA THR A 86 12.12 -6.13 -10.44
C THR A 86 11.96 -4.98 -11.43
N GLU A 87 12.73 -3.90 -11.26
CA GLU A 87 12.70 -2.76 -12.19
C GLU A 87 13.23 -3.11 -13.59
N ALA A 88 14.21 -4.01 -13.67
CA ALA A 88 14.74 -4.50 -14.94
C ALA A 88 13.73 -5.42 -15.66
N ILE A 89 12.88 -6.12 -14.91
CA ILE A 89 11.92 -7.10 -15.42
C ILE A 89 10.57 -6.40 -15.70
N LYS A 90 10.59 -5.47 -16.65
CA LYS A 90 9.35 -4.83 -17.15
C LYS A 90 8.71 -5.77 -18.17
N GLN A 91 7.53 -6.31 -17.84
CA GLN A 91 6.78 -7.31 -18.62
C GLN A 91 6.39 -6.79 -20.00
N GLY A 92 7.26 -6.88 -21.02
CA GLY A 92 6.91 -6.63 -22.43
C GLY A 92 6.07 -5.36 -22.68
N GLY A 93 6.20 -4.32 -21.84
CA GLY A 93 5.43 -3.08 -21.90
C GLY A 93 4.02 -3.05 -21.26
N THR A 94 3.49 -4.11 -20.62
CA THR A 94 2.06 -4.13 -20.17
C THR A 94 1.81 -4.07 -18.66
N ARG A 95 2.66 -4.61 -17.77
CA ARG A 95 2.47 -4.52 -16.31
C ARG A 95 3.81 -4.59 -15.54
N ARG A 96 3.91 -3.84 -14.43
CA ARG A 96 5.12 -3.82 -13.58
C ARG A 96 5.09 -5.00 -12.59
N GLY A 97 6.25 -5.59 -12.32
CA GLY A 97 6.41 -6.57 -11.23
C GLY A 97 6.09 -5.91 -9.87
N ALA A 98 5.56 -6.70 -8.94
CA ALA A 98 5.15 -6.21 -7.63
C ALA A 98 5.60 -7.18 -6.54
N ASN A 99 6.19 -6.64 -5.47
CA ASN A 99 6.69 -7.39 -4.35
C ASN A 99 5.98 -7.01 -3.04
N MET A 100 5.84 -7.96 -2.12
CA MET A 100 5.62 -7.72 -0.69
C MET A 100 6.92 -8.02 0.06
N GLY A 101 7.38 -7.09 0.88
CA GLY A 101 8.50 -7.28 1.81
C GLY A 101 7.99 -7.22 3.24
N ILE A 102 8.26 -8.27 4.01
CA ILE A 102 7.84 -8.37 5.40
C ILE A 102 9.05 -8.58 6.30
N LEU A 103 9.05 -7.88 7.43
CA LEU A 103 10.00 -8.09 8.51
C LEU A 103 9.27 -8.24 9.85
N ARG A 104 9.65 -9.23 10.63
CA ARG A 104 9.09 -9.48 11.96
C ARG A 104 9.53 -8.39 12.94
N ILE A 105 8.62 -7.99 13.82
CA ILE A 105 8.77 -6.85 14.72
C ILE A 105 9.98 -6.97 15.67
N ASP A 106 10.37 -8.18 16.03
CA ASP A 106 11.52 -8.48 16.91
C ASP A 106 12.85 -8.61 16.16
N HIS A 107 12.91 -8.29 14.87
CA HIS A 107 14.17 -8.30 14.11
C HIS A 107 15.07 -7.10 14.50
N PRO A 108 16.40 -7.26 14.66
CA PRO A 108 17.27 -6.16 15.11
C PRO A 108 17.29 -4.92 14.20
N ASP A 109 17.03 -5.10 12.90
CA ASP A 109 16.93 -4.03 11.89
C ASP A 109 15.50 -3.49 11.68
N ILE A 110 14.58 -3.71 12.62
CA ILE A 110 13.18 -3.32 12.46
C ILE A 110 12.98 -1.80 12.27
N ILE A 111 13.79 -0.97 12.94
CA ILE A 111 13.71 0.50 12.82
C ILE A 111 14.10 0.97 11.41
N ASP A 112 15.17 0.40 10.86
CA ASP A 112 15.62 0.68 9.48
C ASP A 112 14.56 0.23 8.48
N PHE A 113 13.91 -0.90 8.72
CA PHE A 113 12.84 -1.41 7.86
C PHE A 113 11.60 -0.51 7.91
N ILE A 114 11.10 -0.14 9.09
CA ILE A 114 9.93 0.74 9.25
C ILE A 114 10.15 2.06 8.50
N THR A 115 11.35 2.63 8.60
CA THR A 115 11.69 3.93 8.00
C THR A 115 12.17 3.85 6.55
N SER A 116 12.33 2.64 5.99
CA SER A 116 12.96 2.40 4.68
C SER A 116 12.27 3.09 3.49
N LYS A 117 10.97 3.39 3.62
CA LYS A 117 10.16 4.06 2.59
C LYS A 117 9.71 5.47 2.97
N LYS A 118 10.37 6.12 3.95
CA LYS A 118 10.24 7.57 4.15
C LYS A 118 10.69 8.34 2.90
N ASP A 119 11.72 7.83 2.23
CA ASP A 119 12.09 8.25 0.88
C ASP A 119 11.28 7.42 -0.14
N THR A 120 10.24 8.04 -0.71
CA THR A 120 9.31 7.39 -1.65
C THR A 120 9.94 7.07 -3.00
N SER A 121 11.19 7.48 -3.25
CA SER A 121 11.94 7.11 -4.47
C SER A 121 12.63 5.74 -4.36
N LYS A 122 12.70 5.17 -3.14
CA LYS A 122 13.32 3.87 -2.86
C LYS A 122 12.25 2.80 -2.68
N LEU A 123 12.62 1.56 -3.07
CA LEU A 123 11.76 0.39 -2.93
C LEU A 123 10.38 0.55 -3.62
N ASN A 124 10.37 1.21 -4.78
CA ASN A 124 9.16 1.53 -5.55
C ASN A 124 8.38 0.29 -6.01
N ASN A 125 9.06 -0.85 -6.14
CA ASN A 125 8.46 -2.12 -6.54
C ASN A 125 8.01 -2.99 -5.35
N PHE A 126 8.15 -2.49 -4.12
CA PHE A 126 7.73 -3.17 -2.90
C PHE A 126 6.55 -2.45 -2.25
N ASN A 127 5.55 -3.22 -1.86
CA ASN A 127 4.80 -2.92 -0.65
C ASN A 127 5.58 -3.48 0.55
N ILE A 128 5.55 -2.80 1.69
CA ILE A 128 6.17 -3.28 2.92
C ILE A 128 5.15 -3.40 4.06
N SER A 129 5.30 -4.45 4.87
CA SER A 129 4.47 -4.65 6.06
C SER A 129 5.28 -5.20 7.22
N VAL A 130 4.97 -4.75 8.43
CA VAL A 130 5.55 -5.28 9.66
C VAL A 130 4.74 -6.49 10.11
N ALA A 131 5.42 -7.61 10.37
CA ALA A 131 4.82 -8.78 10.99
C ALA A 131 4.82 -8.61 12.52
N ILE A 132 3.67 -8.18 13.03
CA ILE A 132 3.40 -7.94 14.44
C ILE A 132 3.00 -9.23 15.14
N THR A 133 3.64 -9.51 16.27
CA THR A 133 3.32 -10.63 17.18
C THR A 133 2.33 -10.21 18.26
N GLU A 134 1.62 -11.17 18.86
CA GLU A 134 0.77 -10.90 20.03
C GLU A 134 1.61 -10.38 21.20
N ASP A 135 2.79 -10.99 21.41
CA ASP A 135 3.76 -10.58 22.43
C ASP A 135 4.15 -9.10 22.33
N PHE A 136 4.48 -8.61 21.13
CA PHE A 136 4.78 -7.20 20.92
C PHE A 136 3.57 -6.30 21.24
N MET A 137 2.37 -6.70 20.84
CA MET A 137 1.16 -5.92 21.10
C MET A 137 0.87 -5.81 22.59
N GLU A 138 1.08 -6.87 23.37
CA GLU A 138 0.94 -6.85 24.82
C GLU A 138 1.90 -5.83 25.46
N HIS A 139 3.18 -5.85 25.06
CA HIS A 139 4.17 -4.87 25.55
C HIS A 139 3.84 -3.44 25.09
N ALA A 140 3.41 -3.26 23.84
CA ALA A 140 3.06 -1.93 23.30
C ALA A 140 1.88 -1.29 24.04
N LEU A 141 0.88 -2.10 24.42
CA LEU A 141 -0.28 -1.64 25.19
C LEU A 141 0.07 -1.29 26.64
N LYS A 142 1.05 -1.96 27.24
CA LYS A 142 1.52 -1.72 28.61
C LYS A 142 2.67 -0.70 28.69
N ASN A 143 3.17 -0.23 27.55
CA ASN A 143 4.37 0.61 27.48
C ASN A 143 5.61 -0.08 28.09
N GLU A 144 5.78 -1.36 27.79
CA GLU A 144 6.90 -2.18 28.23
C GLU A 144 7.93 -2.38 27.10
N ASP A 145 9.14 -2.78 27.48
CA ASP A 145 10.20 -3.10 26.53
C ASP A 145 10.06 -4.53 26.01
N TYR A 146 10.37 -4.75 24.74
CA TYR A 146 10.38 -6.08 24.11
C TYR A 146 11.76 -6.38 23.51
N PRO A 147 12.17 -7.67 23.44
CA PRO A 147 13.48 -8.05 22.95
C PRO A 147 13.57 -8.03 21.42
N LEU A 148 14.72 -7.60 20.90
CA LEU A 148 15.12 -7.87 19.52
C LEU A 148 16.03 -9.09 19.47
N ILE A 149 15.73 -10.01 18.57
CA ILE A 149 16.31 -11.36 18.53
C ILE A 149 17.04 -11.55 17.21
N ASN A 150 18.33 -11.87 17.26
CA ASN A 150 19.07 -12.22 16.05
C ASN A 150 18.60 -13.58 15.51
N PRO A 151 18.04 -13.67 14.28
CA PRO A 151 17.47 -14.90 13.74
C PRO A 151 18.50 -16.02 13.53
N ARG A 152 19.80 -15.72 13.49
CA ARG A 152 20.87 -16.70 13.25
C ARG A 152 21.17 -17.56 14.48
N ASN A 153 21.17 -16.95 15.67
CA ASN A 153 21.58 -17.61 16.92
C ASN A 153 20.51 -17.54 18.03
N ASN A 154 19.38 -16.86 17.78
CA ASN A 154 18.29 -16.64 18.73
C ASN A 154 18.70 -15.89 20.00
N GLU A 155 19.82 -15.16 19.97
CA GLU A 155 20.26 -14.33 21.09
C GLU A 155 19.57 -12.97 21.07
N ILE A 156 19.27 -12.45 22.27
CA ILE A 156 18.73 -11.11 22.44
C ILE A 156 19.86 -10.10 22.19
N VAL A 157 19.66 -9.22 21.21
CA VAL A 157 20.65 -8.20 20.83
C VAL A 157 20.46 -6.93 21.65
N LYS A 158 19.21 -6.50 21.83
CA LYS A 158 18.82 -5.31 22.61
C LYS A 158 17.34 -5.36 22.94
N TYR A 159 16.92 -4.50 23.86
CA TYR A 159 15.51 -4.21 24.12
C TYR A 159 15.13 -2.87 23.50
N LEU A 160 13.88 -2.73 23.06
CA LEU A 160 13.29 -1.46 22.64
C LEU A 160 11.95 -1.27 23.34
N ASN A 161 11.56 -0.02 23.58
CA ASN A 161 10.23 0.29 24.06
C ASN A 161 9.18 -0.02 22.98
N ALA A 162 8.24 -0.93 23.27
CA ALA A 162 7.29 -1.41 22.27
C ALA A 162 6.33 -0.31 21.80
N LYS A 163 5.92 0.59 22.71
CA LYS A 163 5.03 1.71 22.38
C LYS A 163 5.71 2.70 21.44
N GLU A 164 6.98 3.04 21.67
CA GLU A 164 7.75 3.92 20.78
C GLU A 164 7.90 3.34 19.37
N VAL A 165 8.16 2.04 19.25
CA VAL A 165 8.23 1.38 17.94
C VAL A 165 6.87 1.36 17.26
N PHE A 166 5.78 1.10 17.99
CA PHE A 166 4.43 1.18 17.44
C PHE A 166 4.07 2.59 16.96
N ASP A 167 4.43 3.62 17.74
CA ASP A 167 4.22 5.02 17.37
C ASP A 167 5.05 5.41 16.12
N LEU A 168 6.24 4.83 15.92
CA LEU A 168 7.04 5.01 14.71
C LEU A 168 6.39 4.35 13.47
N ILE A 169 5.78 3.17 13.62
CA ILE A 169 5.01 2.52 12.56
C ILE A 169 3.84 3.43 12.14
N VAL A 170 3.10 3.94 13.12
CA VAL A 170 1.99 4.88 12.93
C VAL A 170 2.45 6.14 12.20
N GLU A 171 3.53 6.77 12.63
CA GLU A 171 4.07 7.98 11.99
C GLU A 171 4.47 7.74 10.53
N THR A 172 5.14 6.62 10.26
CA THR A 172 5.64 6.34 8.92
C THR A 172 4.50 5.99 7.97
N ALA A 173 3.50 5.26 8.45
CA ALA A 173 2.28 4.97 7.71
C ALA A 173 1.43 6.24 7.47
N TRP A 174 1.36 7.15 8.44
CA TRP A 174 0.70 8.45 8.27
C TRP A 174 1.38 9.33 7.22
N SER A 175 2.72 9.32 7.17
CA SER A 175 3.48 10.17 6.26
C SER A 175 3.59 9.59 4.85
N SER A 176 3.62 8.26 4.71
CA SER A 176 3.91 7.60 3.43
C SER A 176 2.91 6.51 3.01
N GLY A 177 1.90 6.17 3.83
CA GLY A 177 1.00 5.03 3.58
C GLY A 177 1.63 3.66 3.89
N GLU A 178 2.88 3.61 4.34
CA GLU A 178 3.61 2.38 4.67
C GLU A 178 4.48 2.55 5.93
N PRO A 179 4.80 1.47 6.66
CA PRO A 179 4.43 0.08 6.38
C PRO A 179 2.98 -0.24 6.75
N GLY A 180 2.41 -1.24 6.08
CA GLY A 180 1.21 -1.94 6.57
C GLY A 180 1.54 -2.81 7.79
N ILE A 181 0.52 -3.42 8.36
CA ILE A 181 0.67 -4.39 9.47
C ILE A 181 0.05 -5.72 9.06
N ILE A 182 0.74 -6.82 9.39
CA ILE A 182 0.14 -8.14 9.44
C ILE A 182 0.28 -8.72 10.85
N PHE A 183 -0.76 -9.36 11.35
CA PHE A 183 -0.77 -10.00 12.67
C PHE A 183 -0.37 -11.47 12.48
N ILE A 184 0.93 -11.73 12.53
CA ILE A 184 1.51 -12.98 12.02
C ILE A 184 1.09 -14.20 12.84
N ASP A 185 0.92 -14.02 14.15
CA ASP A 185 0.48 -15.08 15.05
C ASP A 185 -0.98 -15.46 14.80
N ARG A 186 -1.85 -14.48 14.47
CA ARG A 186 -3.25 -14.74 14.08
C ARG A 186 -3.35 -15.45 12.75
N ILE A 187 -2.54 -15.02 11.78
CA ILE A 187 -2.45 -15.68 10.48
C ILE A 187 -2.11 -17.16 10.67
N ASN A 188 -1.13 -17.49 11.51
CA ASN A 188 -0.72 -18.86 11.76
C ASN A 188 -1.71 -19.64 12.64
N LYS A 189 -2.30 -19.01 13.66
CA LYS A 189 -3.36 -19.62 14.49
C LYS A 189 -4.58 -20.00 13.67
N LEU A 190 -4.90 -19.20 12.65
CA LEU A 190 -6.03 -19.43 11.73
C LEU A 190 -5.60 -20.12 10.43
N ASN A 191 -4.36 -20.61 10.34
CA ASN A 191 -3.89 -21.36 9.17
C ASN A 191 -4.60 -22.72 9.13
N PRO A 192 -5.43 -23.01 8.12
CA PRO A 192 -6.17 -24.27 8.07
C PRO A 192 -5.28 -25.48 7.75
N ILE A 193 -4.04 -25.26 7.28
CA ILE A 193 -3.12 -26.33 6.86
C ILE A 193 -1.75 -26.18 7.54
N PRO A 194 -1.67 -26.22 8.89
CA PRO A 194 -0.45 -25.90 9.63
C PRO A 194 0.73 -26.84 9.30
N LYS A 195 0.46 -28.09 8.92
CA LYS A 195 1.50 -29.06 8.52
C LYS A 195 2.22 -28.70 7.22
N ALA A 196 1.62 -27.86 6.37
CA ALA A 196 2.26 -27.41 5.15
C ALA A 196 3.42 -26.43 5.42
N GLY A 197 3.47 -25.84 6.61
CA GLY A 197 4.50 -24.91 7.03
C GLY A 197 3.93 -23.69 7.76
N LYS A 198 4.82 -22.94 8.39
CA LYS A 198 4.51 -21.64 8.97
C LYS A 198 4.36 -20.61 7.85
N ILE A 199 3.34 -19.77 7.96
CA ILE A 199 3.15 -18.63 7.07
C ILE A 199 3.98 -17.48 7.62
N GLU A 200 4.92 -16.98 6.83
CA GLU A 200 5.82 -15.89 7.22
C GLU A 200 5.62 -14.63 6.38
N ALA A 201 4.92 -14.74 5.25
CA ALA A 201 4.66 -13.64 4.35
C ALA A 201 3.30 -13.74 3.67
N THR A 202 2.91 -12.64 3.03
CA THR A 202 1.74 -12.55 2.15
C THR A 202 2.19 -12.15 0.74
N ASN A 203 1.30 -12.32 -0.23
CA ASN A 203 1.48 -11.75 -1.57
C ASN A 203 1.44 -10.20 -1.55
N PRO A 204 1.74 -9.51 -2.68
CA PRO A 204 1.80 -8.03 -2.76
C PRO A 204 0.61 -7.26 -2.19
N CYS A 205 -0.60 -7.83 -2.26
CA CYS A 205 -1.83 -7.15 -1.84
C CYS A 205 -2.36 -7.61 -0.47
N GLY A 206 -1.65 -8.51 0.21
CA GLY A 206 -1.92 -8.94 1.59
C GLY A 206 -3.01 -9.99 1.77
N GLU A 207 -3.80 -10.30 0.74
CA GLU A 207 -4.97 -11.18 0.80
C GLU A 207 -4.65 -12.69 0.78
N GLN A 208 -3.43 -13.04 0.38
CA GLN A 208 -2.93 -14.41 0.34
C GLN A 208 -1.74 -14.58 1.30
N PRO A 209 -1.99 -14.93 2.57
CA PRO A 209 -0.98 -15.51 3.43
C PRO A 209 -0.65 -16.93 2.92
N LEU A 210 0.59 -17.15 2.53
CA LEU A 210 1.04 -18.37 1.85
C LEU A 210 2.29 -18.92 2.53
N VAL A 211 2.45 -20.24 2.51
CA VAL A 211 3.70 -20.88 2.95
C VAL A 211 4.79 -20.73 1.87
N ALA A 212 6.02 -21.08 2.21
CA ALA A 212 7.15 -21.01 1.28
C ALA A 212 6.90 -21.80 -0.01
N TYR A 213 7.22 -21.18 -1.16
CA TYR A 213 6.97 -21.70 -2.51
C TYR A 213 5.51 -21.95 -2.86
N GLU A 214 4.54 -21.52 -2.06
CA GLU A 214 3.14 -21.70 -2.39
C GLU A 214 2.65 -20.63 -3.37
N SER A 215 1.69 -21.01 -4.23
CA SER A 215 0.99 -20.08 -5.12
C SER A 215 -0.51 -20.18 -4.96
N CYS A 216 -1.23 -19.13 -5.38
CA CYS A 216 -2.68 -19.12 -5.35
C CYS A 216 -3.25 -18.50 -6.64
N ASN A 217 -4.24 -19.17 -7.21
CA ASN A 217 -5.07 -18.62 -8.29
C ASN A 217 -6.36 -18.04 -7.70
N LEU A 218 -6.73 -16.86 -8.20
CA LEU A 218 -7.84 -16.07 -7.68
C LEU A 218 -8.98 -15.96 -8.69
N GLY A 219 -10.16 -15.65 -8.20
CA GLY A 219 -11.27 -15.19 -9.02
C GLY A 219 -12.34 -14.51 -8.17
N SER A 220 -13.12 -13.63 -8.78
CA SER A 220 -14.09 -12.81 -8.07
C SER A 220 -15.48 -12.89 -8.69
N ILE A 221 -16.49 -13.02 -7.83
CA ILE A 221 -17.91 -12.96 -8.19
C ILE A 221 -18.37 -11.50 -8.14
N ASN A 222 -18.98 -11.02 -9.22
CA ASN A 222 -19.68 -9.73 -9.24
C ASN A 222 -21.05 -9.90 -8.55
N ILE A 223 -21.10 -9.61 -7.26
CA ILE A 223 -22.31 -9.81 -6.44
C ILE A 223 -23.45 -8.86 -6.83
N GLY A 224 -23.14 -7.70 -7.43
CA GLY A 224 -24.14 -6.76 -7.95
C GLY A 224 -24.97 -7.31 -9.12
N LYS A 225 -24.62 -8.48 -9.68
CA LYS A 225 -25.40 -9.17 -10.73
C LYS A 225 -26.46 -10.14 -10.18
N PHE A 226 -26.57 -10.28 -8.85
CA PHE A 226 -27.51 -11.19 -8.20
C PHE A 226 -28.68 -10.47 -7.53
N ILE A 227 -28.77 -9.14 -7.64
CA ILE A 227 -29.89 -8.37 -7.09
C ILE A 227 -31.11 -8.50 -8.01
N LYS A 228 -32.22 -9.01 -7.46
CA LYS A 228 -33.49 -9.21 -8.16
C LYS A 228 -34.24 -7.89 -8.28
N GLY A 229 -34.70 -7.57 -9.49
CA GLY A 229 -35.80 -6.63 -9.73
C GLY A 229 -35.74 -5.30 -8.99
N TYR A 230 -34.59 -4.60 -9.03
CA TYR A 230 -34.49 -3.26 -8.44
C TYR A 230 -35.37 -2.28 -9.22
N LYS A 231 -36.56 -2.00 -8.67
CA LYS A 231 -37.33 -0.81 -8.99
C LYS A 231 -37.15 0.14 -7.82
N ILE A 232 -36.53 1.29 -8.08
CA ILE A 232 -36.62 2.45 -7.19
C ILE A 232 -38.08 2.89 -7.24
N GLU A 233 -38.92 2.30 -6.40
CA GLU A 233 -40.25 2.84 -6.17
C GLU A 233 -40.08 4.09 -5.30
N LYS A 234 -40.69 5.20 -5.73
CA LYS A 234 -40.65 6.50 -5.04
C LYS A 234 -40.97 6.39 -3.54
N ASP A 235 -41.80 5.44 -3.15
CA ASP A 235 -42.22 5.23 -1.76
C ASP A 235 -41.13 4.56 -0.88
N LYS A 236 -40.10 3.95 -1.48
CA LYS A 236 -38.95 3.35 -0.77
C LYS A 236 -37.79 4.34 -0.54
N LEU A 237 -37.89 5.59 -1.02
CA LEU A 237 -36.90 6.64 -0.72
C LEU A 237 -36.85 7.03 0.76
N ASN A 238 -37.72 6.49 1.61
CA ASN A 238 -37.66 6.75 3.04
C ASN A 238 -36.58 5.87 3.71
N LEU A 239 -35.31 6.13 3.38
CA LEU A 239 -34.12 5.61 4.08
C LEU A 239 -34.26 5.80 5.61
N ARG A 240 -34.90 6.90 6.04
CA ARG A 240 -35.24 7.17 7.43
C ARG A 240 -36.16 6.10 8.03
N ASN A 241 -37.20 5.68 7.32
CA ASN A 241 -38.09 4.60 7.74
C ASN A 241 -37.38 3.24 7.74
N ALA A 242 -36.55 2.94 6.74
CA ALA A 242 -35.78 1.69 6.71
C ALA A 242 -34.79 1.61 7.90
N LEU A 243 -34.03 2.67 8.16
CA LEU A 243 -33.11 2.76 9.29
C LEU A 243 -33.86 2.75 10.65
N LYS A 244 -34.99 3.47 10.76
CA LYS A 244 -35.81 3.51 11.98
C LYS A 244 -36.47 2.16 12.26
N LYS A 245 -36.94 1.45 11.22
CA LYS A 245 -37.43 0.08 11.37
C LYS A 245 -36.28 -0.86 11.78
N PHE A 246 -35.05 -0.68 11.29
CA PHE A 246 -33.89 -1.53 11.64
C PHE A 246 -33.54 -1.44 13.12
N SER A 247 -33.61 -0.23 13.70
CA SER A 247 -33.44 -0.05 15.14
C SER A 247 -34.50 -0.76 15.99
N ASN A 248 -35.70 -0.98 15.44
CA ASN A 248 -36.82 -1.61 16.16
C ASN A 248 -36.94 -3.12 15.92
N ASN A 249 -36.66 -3.61 14.70
CA ASN A 249 -36.75 -5.02 14.34
C ASN A 249 -35.69 -5.42 13.26
N PRO A 250 -34.43 -5.63 13.66
CA PRO A 250 -33.32 -5.79 12.72
C PRO A 250 -33.40 -7.06 11.88
N ASN A 251 -33.88 -8.17 12.45
CA ASN A 251 -33.90 -9.48 11.77
C ASN A 251 -34.90 -9.54 10.62
N GLU A 252 -36.09 -8.95 10.80
CA GLU A 252 -37.13 -8.89 9.77
C GLU A 252 -36.62 -8.12 8.53
N ILE A 253 -35.96 -6.99 8.76
CA ILE A 253 -35.45 -6.15 7.67
C ILE A 253 -34.28 -6.78 6.94
N ILE A 254 -33.35 -7.40 7.67
CA ILE A 254 -32.26 -8.15 7.03
C ILE A 254 -32.85 -9.20 6.11
N SER A 255 -33.86 -9.96 6.56
CA SER A 255 -34.54 -10.97 5.73
C SER A 255 -35.12 -10.37 4.44
N ASP A 256 -35.79 -9.23 4.50
CA ASP A 256 -36.35 -8.55 3.32
C ASP A 256 -35.27 -8.15 2.29
N TYR A 257 -34.14 -7.62 2.77
CA TYR A 257 -33.02 -7.28 1.88
C TYR A 257 -32.37 -8.54 1.30
N LEU A 258 -32.22 -9.61 2.09
CA LEU A 258 -31.69 -10.88 1.61
C LEU A 258 -32.61 -11.55 0.58
N ASN A 259 -33.93 -11.39 0.70
CA ASN A 259 -34.90 -11.88 -0.29
C ASN A 259 -34.74 -11.19 -1.66
N SER A 260 -34.15 -10.00 -1.68
CA SER A 260 -33.80 -9.28 -2.91
C SER A 260 -32.54 -9.83 -3.60
N ILE A 261 -31.85 -10.81 -3.00
CA ILE A 261 -30.66 -11.46 -3.55
C ILE A 261 -31.03 -12.85 -4.12
N ASP A 262 -30.57 -13.14 -5.33
CA ASP A 262 -30.68 -14.44 -5.97
C ASP A 262 -29.61 -15.41 -5.46
N PHE A 263 -29.88 -15.96 -4.27
CA PHE A 263 -29.02 -16.96 -3.63
C PHE A 263 -28.90 -18.26 -4.42
N ASP A 264 -29.89 -18.64 -5.24
CA ASP A 264 -29.80 -19.85 -6.07
C ASP A 264 -28.82 -19.66 -7.23
N ALA A 265 -28.90 -18.51 -7.92
CA ALA A 265 -27.91 -18.18 -8.93
C ALA A 265 -26.52 -17.97 -8.32
N LEU A 266 -26.43 -17.38 -7.12
CA LEU A 266 -25.17 -17.20 -6.39
C LEU A 266 -24.56 -18.55 -6.04
N ARG A 267 -25.35 -19.48 -5.48
CA ARG A 267 -24.95 -20.87 -5.19
C ARG A 267 -24.31 -21.53 -6.41
N LYS A 268 -25.01 -21.50 -7.54
CA LYS A 268 -24.52 -22.10 -8.79
C LYS A 268 -23.21 -21.44 -9.23
N THR A 269 -23.09 -20.13 -9.09
CA THR A 269 -21.89 -19.39 -9.47
C THR A 269 -20.70 -19.70 -8.57
N VAL A 270 -20.90 -19.73 -7.25
CA VAL A 270 -19.85 -20.11 -6.26
C VAL A 270 -19.32 -21.50 -6.56
N ARG A 271 -20.22 -22.48 -6.70
CA ARG A 271 -19.85 -23.87 -6.97
C ARG A 271 -19.12 -24.03 -8.30
N THR A 272 -19.56 -23.31 -9.34
CA THR A 272 -18.87 -23.27 -10.64
C THR A 272 -17.49 -22.63 -10.53
N ALA A 273 -17.37 -21.53 -9.77
CA ALA A 273 -16.12 -20.81 -9.57
C ALA A 273 -15.08 -21.64 -8.82
N VAL A 274 -15.47 -22.34 -7.74
CA VAL A 274 -14.57 -23.26 -7.02
C VAL A 274 -14.06 -24.36 -7.94
N HIS A 275 -14.95 -24.99 -8.71
CA HIS A 275 -14.57 -26.03 -9.67
C HIS A 275 -13.65 -25.48 -10.77
N PHE A 276 -13.94 -24.28 -11.29
CA PHE A 276 -13.09 -23.61 -12.25
C PHE A 276 -11.68 -23.35 -11.68
N LEU A 277 -11.60 -22.81 -10.47
CA LEU A 277 -10.33 -22.50 -9.81
C LEU A 277 -9.54 -23.76 -9.46
N ASP A 278 -10.18 -24.87 -9.09
CA ASP A 278 -9.51 -26.16 -8.92
C ASP A 278 -8.93 -26.67 -10.24
N ASN A 279 -9.67 -26.58 -11.35
CA ASN A 279 -9.16 -26.97 -12.67
C ASN A 279 -8.00 -26.09 -13.12
N VAL A 280 -7.97 -24.81 -12.72
CA VAL A 280 -6.84 -23.91 -13.02
C VAL A 280 -5.55 -24.47 -12.45
N ILE A 281 -5.54 -25.03 -11.24
CA ILE A 281 -4.35 -25.64 -10.62
C ILE A 281 -3.77 -26.72 -11.54
N ASP A 282 -4.61 -27.62 -12.06
CA ASP A 282 -4.17 -28.73 -12.91
C ASP A 282 -3.74 -28.30 -14.31
N LYS A 283 -4.26 -27.15 -14.79
CA LYS A 283 -3.93 -26.58 -16.10
C LYS A 283 -2.82 -25.53 -16.05
N ASN A 284 -2.32 -25.19 -14.88
CA ASN A 284 -1.30 -24.17 -14.69
C ASN A 284 0.08 -24.73 -15.05
N ARG A 285 0.88 -23.93 -15.76
CA ARG A 285 2.31 -24.20 -15.96
C ARG A 285 3.10 -23.37 -14.96
N TYR A 286 3.64 -24.06 -13.97
CA TYR A 286 4.44 -23.43 -12.93
C TYR A 286 5.86 -23.14 -13.44
N PRO A 287 6.40 -21.94 -13.19
CA PRO A 287 7.75 -21.58 -13.63
C PRO A 287 8.84 -22.36 -12.87
N ILE A 288 8.52 -22.88 -11.67
CA ILE A 288 9.47 -23.47 -10.73
C ILE A 288 8.85 -24.75 -10.15
N GLU A 289 9.59 -25.87 -10.17
CA GLU A 289 9.06 -27.18 -9.74
C GLU A 289 8.70 -27.23 -8.25
N LYS A 290 9.49 -26.56 -7.39
CA LYS A 290 9.17 -26.44 -5.95
C LYS A 290 7.78 -25.81 -5.74
N ILE A 291 7.42 -24.83 -6.57
CA ILE A 291 6.11 -24.17 -6.49
C ILE A 291 5.00 -25.10 -6.93
N LYS A 292 5.21 -25.85 -8.01
CA LYS A 292 4.26 -26.86 -8.47
C LYS A 292 3.99 -27.90 -7.38
N MET A 293 5.04 -28.45 -6.78
CA MET A 293 4.93 -29.44 -5.71
C MET A 293 4.13 -28.90 -4.51
N MET A 294 4.47 -27.70 -4.02
CA MET A 294 3.77 -27.10 -2.89
C MET A 294 2.31 -26.78 -3.23
N THR A 295 2.07 -26.19 -4.40
CA THR A 295 0.70 -25.85 -4.84
C THR A 295 -0.16 -27.09 -5.02
N LEU A 296 0.36 -28.19 -5.57
CA LEU A 296 -0.38 -29.44 -5.71
C LEU A 296 -0.63 -30.14 -4.37
N SER A 297 0.24 -29.91 -3.38
CA SER A 297 0.10 -30.49 -2.04
C SER A 297 -1.00 -29.82 -1.21
N ASN A 298 -1.26 -28.54 -1.44
CA ASN A 298 -2.23 -27.75 -0.65
C ASN A 298 -3.48 -27.35 -1.45
N ARG A 299 -3.34 -27.19 -2.77
CA ARG A 299 -4.40 -26.81 -3.70
C ARG A 299 -5.22 -25.59 -3.28
N LYS A 300 -4.58 -24.59 -2.67
CA LYS A 300 -5.23 -23.35 -2.24
C LYS A 300 -5.79 -22.59 -3.44
N ILE A 301 -7.01 -22.09 -3.28
CA ILE A 301 -7.67 -21.18 -4.22
C ILE A 301 -8.16 -19.94 -3.46
N GLY A 302 -8.33 -18.84 -4.19
CA GLY A 302 -8.85 -17.60 -3.65
C GLY A 302 -10.10 -17.13 -4.38
N LEU A 303 -11.26 -17.63 -3.97
CA LEU A 303 -12.56 -17.11 -4.42
C LEU A 303 -12.93 -15.89 -3.57
N GLY A 304 -13.11 -14.74 -4.23
CA GLY A 304 -13.59 -13.52 -3.60
C GLY A 304 -14.79 -12.91 -4.32
N ILE A 305 -15.01 -11.63 -4.05
CA ILE A 305 -16.10 -10.84 -4.65
C ILE A 305 -15.59 -9.54 -5.27
N MET A 306 -16.46 -8.91 -6.05
CA MET A 306 -16.40 -7.53 -6.53
C MET A 306 -17.82 -6.98 -6.65
N GLY A 307 -17.98 -5.67 -6.79
CA GLY A 307 -19.28 -5.03 -6.92
C GLY A 307 -20.05 -4.91 -5.61
N TYR A 308 -19.36 -4.84 -4.46
CA TYR A 308 -20.02 -4.66 -3.16
C TYR A 308 -20.68 -3.29 -3.05
N ALA A 309 -19.99 -2.20 -3.42
CA ALA A 309 -20.60 -0.87 -3.43
C ALA A 309 -21.81 -0.81 -4.38
N ASP A 310 -21.70 -1.39 -5.58
CA ASP A 310 -22.83 -1.49 -6.52
C ASP A 310 -24.02 -2.24 -5.92
N THR A 311 -23.74 -3.29 -5.14
CA THR A 311 -24.77 -4.09 -4.47
C THR A 311 -25.52 -3.24 -3.45
N LEU A 312 -24.79 -2.50 -2.62
CA LEU A 312 -25.40 -1.63 -1.63
C LEU A 312 -26.22 -0.51 -2.26
N ILE A 313 -25.73 0.10 -3.35
CA ILE A 313 -26.46 1.12 -4.12
C ILE A 313 -27.78 0.53 -4.66
N LYS A 314 -27.73 -0.65 -5.27
CA LYS A 314 -28.92 -1.37 -5.75
C LYS A 314 -29.85 -1.88 -4.66
N LEU A 315 -29.42 -1.87 -3.40
CA LEU A 315 -30.29 -2.15 -2.26
C LEU A 315 -30.74 -0.84 -1.59
N GLY A 316 -30.23 0.32 -1.99
CA GLY A 316 -30.47 1.58 -1.29
C GLY A 316 -29.93 1.56 0.15
N ILE A 317 -28.80 0.91 0.37
CA ILE A 317 -28.14 0.81 1.68
C ILE A 317 -26.89 1.70 1.67
N PRO A 318 -26.72 2.62 2.63
CA PRO A 318 -25.48 3.37 2.80
C PRO A 318 -24.32 2.43 3.15
N TYR A 319 -23.16 2.64 2.54
CA TYR A 319 -21.97 1.82 2.80
C TYR A 319 -21.56 1.84 4.28
N ASP A 320 -21.61 3.01 4.91
CA ASP A 320 -21.24 3.27 6.30
C ASP A 320 -22.41 2.98 7.28
N SER A 321 -23.02 1.80 7.16
CA SER A 321 -24.16 1.39 8.00
C SER A 321 -24.03 -0.03 8.57
N GLU A 322 -24.67 -0.27 9.73
CA GLU A 322 -24.69 -1.61 10.34
C GLU A 322 -25.42 -2.63 9.47
N LEU A 323 -26.47 -2.19 8.77
CA LEU A 323 -27.19 -3.01 7.81
C LEU A 323 -26.26 -3.47 6.67
N ALA A 324 -25.40 -2.59 6.14
CA ALA A 324 -24.41 -2.99 5.13
C ALA A 324 -23.48 -4.09 5.68
N LEU A 325 -22.97 -3.94 6.91
CA LEU A 325 -22.12 -4.96 7.54
C LEU A 325 -22.84 -6.30 7.68
N LYS A 326 -24.12 -6.31 8.06
CA LYS A 326 -24.92 -7.54 8.19
C LYS A 326 -25.18 -8.22 6.84
N ILE A 327 -25.42 -7.44 5.80
CA ILE A 327 -25.54 -7.96 4.43
C ILE A 327 -24.19 -8.53 3.95
N ALA A 328 -23.08 -7.85 4.21
CA ALA A 328 -21.74 -8.37 3.92
C ALA A 328 -21.47 -9.71 4.62
N GLU A 329 -21.74 -9.79 5.93
CA GLU A 329 -21.62 -11.02 6.72
C GLU A 329 -22.45 -12.15 6.09
N SER A 330 -23.73 -11.89 5.79
CA SER A 330 -24.65 -12.91 5.24
C SER A 330 -24.24 -13.40 3.85
N ILE A 331 -23.82 -12.48 2.95
CA ILE A 331 -23.36 -12.85 1.61
C ILE A 331 -22.06 -13.66 1.69
N MET A 332 -21.10 -13.21 2.50
CA MET A 332 -19.81 -13.87 2.59
C MET A 332 -19.90 -15.21 3.29
N GLU A 333 -20.69 -15.33 4.35
CA GLU A 333 -21.00 -16.61 5.02
C GLU A 333 -21.58 -17.63 4.03
N PHE A 334 -22.52 -17.20 3.19
CA PHE A 334 -23.11 -18.05 2.16
C PHE A 334 -22.07 -18.52 1.14
N ILE A 335 -21.25 -17.60 0.62
CA ILE A 335 -20.17 -17.93 -0.34
C ILE A 335 -19.18 -18.89 0.30
N ASP A 336 -18.77 -18.64 1.53
CA ASP A 336 -17.81 -19.43 2.27
C ASP A 336 -18.32 -20.87 2.48
N LYS A 337 -19.55 -21.01 2.97
CA LYS A 337 -20.21 -22.31 3.15
C LYS A 337 -20.33 -23.09 1.84
N GLU A 338 -20.87 -22.48 0.78
CA GLU A 338 -21.06 -23.17 -0.49
C GLU A 338 -19.73 -23.53 -1.17
N SER A 339 -18.69 -22.71 -0.96
CA SER A 339 -17.36 -23.00 -1.50
C SER A 339 -16.72 -24.23 -0.84
N LYS A 340 -16.89 -24.38 0.48
CA LYS A 340 -16.43 -25.54 1.25
C LYS A 340 -17.18 -26.81 0.88
N ILE A 341 -18.51 -26.74 0.78
CA ILE A 341 -19.34 -27.86 0.32
C ILE A 341 -18.86 -28.33 -1.06
N LYS A 342 -18.62 -27.40 -2.00
CA LYS A 342 -18.12 -27.78 -3.32
C LYS A 342 -16.71 -28.37 -3.27
N SER A 343 -15.84 -27.86 -2.41
CA SER A 343 -14.49 -28.42 -2.24
C SER A 343 -14.52 -29.82 -1.64
N GLU A 344 -15.42 -30.10 -0.68
CA GLU A 344 -15.62 -31.45 -0.13
C GLU A 344 -16.12 -32.42 -1.21
N GLU A 345 -17.13 -32.03 -2.00
CA GLU A 345 -17.62 -32.84 -3.13
C GLU A 345 -16.50 -33.19 -4.12
N LEU A 346 -15.67 -32.21 -4.49
CA LEU A 346 -14.52 -32.45 -5.37
C LEU A 346 -13.46 -33.31 -4.68
N GLY A 347 -13.32 -33.22 -3.35
CA GLY A 347 -12.40 -34.05 -2.57
C GLY A 347 -12.84 -35.50 -2.54
N ILE A 348 -14.15 -35.77 -2.50
CA ILE A 348 -14.72 -37.12 -2.61
C ILE A 348 -14.53 -37.66 -4.04
N GLU A 349 -14.83 -36.84 -5.05
CA GLU A 349 -14.78 -37.24 -6.47
C GLU A 349 -13.34 -37.46 -6.98
N ARG A 350 -12.41 -36.57 -6.62
CA ARG A 350 -11.06 -36.47 -7.22
C ARG A 350 -9.94 -36.78 -6.25
N GLY A 351 -10.27 -37.10 -5.00
CA GLY A 351 -9.34 -37.21 -3.89
C GLY A 351 -9.08 -35.87 -3.22
N SER A 352 -8.85 -35.92 -1.90
CA SER A 352 -8.50 -34.75 -1.09
C SER A 352 -7.14 -34.17 -1.47
N PHE A 353 -6.89 -32.90 -1.15
CA PHE A 353 -5.53 -32.35 -1.26
C PHE A 353 -4.58 -33.14 -0.35
N PRO A 354 -3.31 -33.37 -0.75
CA PRO A 354 -2.38 -34.21 -0.01
C PRO A 354 -2.21 -33.86 1.48
N ASN A 355 -2.18 -32.58 1.84
CA ASN A 355 -2.02 -32.12 3.23
C ASN A 355 -3.33 -32.06 4.04
N PHE A 356 -4.39 -32.75 3.61
CA PHE A 356 -5.68 -32.74 4.30
C PHE A 356 -5.64 -33.39 5.69
N LYS A 357 -4.85 -34.46 5.88
CA LYS A 357 -4.73 -35.14 7.18
C LYS A 357 -4.00 -34.28 8.21
N GLY A 358 -4.66 -33.99 9.33
CA GLY A 358 -4.26 -33.06 10.37
C GLY A 358 -4.31 -31.60 9.92
N SER A 359 -5.22 -31.29 8.99
CA SER A 359 -5.67 -29.94 8.70
C SER A 359 -6.86 -29.58 9.60
N LEU A 360 -7.12 -28.28 9.74
CA LEU A 360 -8.30 -27.77 10.44
C LEU A 360 -9.61 -28.31 9.87
N TRP A 361 -9.63 -28.70 8.59
CA TRP A 361 -10.82 -29.25 7.95
C TRP A 361 -11.13 -30.66 8.43
N GLU A 362 -10.13 -31.49 8.64
CA GLU A 362 -10.32 -32.82 9.25
C GLU A 362 -10.83 -32.67 10.70
N GLU A 363 -10.25 -31.73 11.47
CA GLU A 363 -10.69 -31.43 12.83
C GLU A 363 -12.14 -30.91 12.89
N LYS A 364 -12.57 -30.16 11.88
CA LYS A 364 -13.95 -29.70 11.70
C LYS A 364 -14.91 -30.80 11.21
N GLY A 365 -14.42 -32.02 10.99
CA GLY A 365 -15.25 -33.18 10.64
C GLY A 365 -15.58 -33.32 9.15
N PHE A 366 -14.92 -32.56 8.27
CA PHE A 366 -15.05 -32.79 6.82
C PHE A 366 -14.49 -34.17 6.46
N LYS A 367 -15.15 -34.90 5.56
CA LYS A 367 -14.71 -36.25 5.16
C LYS A 367 -13.62 -36.21 4.10
N ALA A 368 -13.64 -35.16 3.29
CA ALA A 368 -12.67 -34.88 2.25
C ALA A 368 -12.67 -33.38 1.96
N MET A 369 -11.57 -32.87 1.43
CA MET A 369 -11.49 -31.50 0.92
C MET A 369 -10.55 -31.47 -0.27
N ARG A 370 -10.96 -30.85 -1.38
CA ARG A 370 -10.10 -30.70 -2.56
C ARG A 370 -9.09 -29.57 -2.43
N ASN A 371 -9.39 -28.54 -1.63
CA ASN A 371 -8.62 -27.31 -1.53
C ASN A 371 -8.30 -26.97 -0.07
N GLY A 372 -7.06 -26.59 0.22
CA GLY A 372 -6.64 -26.20 1.57
C GLY A 372 -7.23 -24.87 2.04
N THR A 373 -7.56 -23.97 1.11
CA THR A 373 -8.38 -22.77 1.34
C THR A 373 -9.27 -22.52 0.13
N THR A 374 -10.38 -21.83 0.34
CA THR A 374 -11.38 -21.53 -0.69
C THR A 374 -11.65 -20.05 -0.88
N THR A 375 -11.63 -19.26 0.19
CA THR A 375 -12.08 -17.85 0.17
C THR A 375 -10.98 -16.82 0.43
N THR A 376 -11.10 -15.66 -0.21
CA THR A 376 -10.23 -14.49 -0.04
C THR A 376 -10.99 -13.23 -0.46
N ILE A 377 -10.48 -12.04 -0.16
CA ILE A 377 -10.95 -10.80 -0.78
C ILE A 377 -9.77 -10.08 -1.42
N ALA A 378 -9.72 -10.09 -2.75
CA ALA A 378 -8.69 -9.43 -3.53
C ALA A 378 -9.09 -7.98 -3.92
N PRO A 379 -8.14 -7.11 -4.31
CA PRO A 379 -8.45 -5.75 -4.76
C PRO A 379 -9.32 -5.69 -6.02
N THR A 380 -9.16 -6.68 -6.91
CA THR A 380 -9.85 -6.79 -8.21
C THR A 380 -9.62 -5.65 -9.22
N GLY A 381 -8.61 -4.79 -9.03
CA GLY A 381 -8.45 -3.54 -9.78
C GLY A 381 -8.55 -3.60 -11.31
N THR A 382 -8.15 -4.71 -11.96
CA THR A 382 -8.35 -4.89 -13.42
C THR A 382 -9.69 -5.57 -13.75
N ILE A 383 -10.03 -6.63 -13.02
CA ILE A 383 -11.19 -7.47 -13.36
C ILE A 383 -12.52 -6.82 -12.98
N SER A 384 -12.53 -5.88 -12.02
CA SER A 384 -13.71 -5.07 -11.68
C SER A 384 -14.07 -4.13 -12.82
N ILE A 385 -13.07 -3.50 -13.44
CA ILE A 385 -13.24 -2.64 -14.63
C ILE A 385 -13.81 -3.47 -15.79
N ILE A 386 -13.22 -4.62 -16.10
CA ILE A 386 -13.74 -5.54 -17.14
C ILE A 386 -15.15 -6.01 -16.80
N GLY A 387 -15.41 -6.32 -15.53
CA GLY A 387 -16.69 -6.77 -15.02
C GLY A 387 -17.76 -5.68 -14.93
N GLY A 388 -17.40 -4.42 -15.18
CA GLY A 388 -18.25 -3.25 -14.97
C GLY A 388 -18.82 -3.21 -13.55
N ALA A 389 -17.93 -3.33 -12.55
CA ALA A 389 -18.27 -3.38 -11.13
C ALA A 389 -17.32 -2.52 -10.29
N SER A 390 -17.77 -2.15 -9.10
CA SER A 390 -16.91 -1.62 -8.05
C SER A 390 -15.84 -2.63 -7.65
N SER A 391 -14.67 -2.15 -7.23
CA SER A 391 -13.51 -2.99 -6.91
C SER A 391 -13.69 -3.71 -5.58
N GLY A 392 -13.65 -5.05 -5.58
CA GLY A 392 -13.61 -5.87 -4.38
C GLY A 392 -14.73 -5.53 -3.40
N ILE A 393 -14.33 -5.26 -2.16
CA ILE A 393 -15.18 -4.71 -1.10
C ILE A 393 -14.94 -3.21 -0.88
N GLU A 394 -14.26 -2.52 -1.80
CA GLU A 394 -14.00 -1.10 -1.71
C GLU A 394 -15.28 -0.29 -1.98
N PRO A 395 -15.47 0.85 -1.29
CA PRO A 395 -16.46 1.84 -1.69
C PRO A 395 -16.08 2.49 -3.03
N LEU A 396 -17.01 3.24 -3.62
CA LEU A 396 -16.72 4.02 -4.81
C LEU A 396 -15.66 5.08 -4.50
N PHE A 397 -14.62 5.16 -5.31
CA PHE A 397 -13.57 6.18 -5.16
C PHE A 397 -14.08 7.56 -5.59
N ALA A 398 -14.70 7.62 -6.76
CA ALA A 398 -15.33 8.81 -7.30
C ALA A 398 -16.63 8.42 -8.04
N LEU A 399 -17.58 9.34 -8.08
CA LEU A 399 -18.88 9.14 -8.75
C LEU A 399 -18.85 9.50 -10.23
N ALA A 400 -17.96 10.41 -10.60
CA ALA A 400 -17.65 10.78 -11.97
C ALA A 400 -16.18 11.16 -12.06
N TYR A 401 -15.52 10.83 -13.16
CA TYR A 401 -14.12 11.19 -13.38
C TYR A 401 -13.85 11.55 -14.84
N GLU A 402 -12.84 12.38 -15.01
CA GLU A 402 -12.33 12.78 -16.31
C GLU A 402 -11.39 11.69 -16.86
N ARG A 403 -11.72 11.18 -18.05
CA ARG A 403 -10.87 10.26 -18.79
C ARG A 403 -10.29 10.99 -20.00
N HIS A 404 -8.99 11.20 -19.98
CA HIS A 404 -8.27 11.70 -21.16
C HIS A 404 -8.20 10.60 -22.22
N VAL A 405 -8.80 10.86 -23.37
CA VAL A 405 -8.70 10.00 -24.55
C VAL A 405 -7.60 10.55 -25.47
N LEU A 406 -7.05 9.70 -26.33
CA LEU A 406 -6.20 10.11 -27.44
C LEU A 406 -6.89 11.28 -28.18
N ASP A 407 -6.12 12.33 -28.51
CA ASP A 407 -6.56 13.61 -29.11
C ASP A 407 -6.98 14.77 -28.17
N LYS A 408 -6.49 14.79 -26.93
CA LYS A 408 -6.74 15.90 -25.95
C LYS A 408 -8.22 16.15 -25.64
N GLN A 409 -9.10 15.20 -25.97
CA GLN A 409 -10.49 15.24 -25.55
C GLN A 409 -10.62 14.61 -24.15
N THR A 410 -11.31 15.31 -23.26
CA THR A 410 -11.68 14.79 -21.95
C THR A 410 -13.11 14.26 -22.05
N LEU A 411 -13.29 12.97 -21.78
CA LEU A 411 -14.61 12.38 -21.61
C LEU A 411 -14.93 12.28 -20.11
N ILE A 412 -16.10 12.76 -19.71
CA ILE A 412 -16.62 12.54 -18.36
C ILE A 412 -17.25 11.15 -18.33
N GLU A 413 -16.71 10.27 -17.49
CA GLU A 413 -17.28 8.95 -17.23
C GLU A 413 -18.00 8.99 -15.87
N ILE A 414 -19.33 8.75 -15.89
CA ILE A 414 -20.19 8.75 -14.70
C ILE A 414 -20.45 7.30 -14.28
N ASP A 415 -20.52 7.04 -12.98
CA ASP A 415 -20.99 5.76 -12.47
C ASP A 415 -22.37 5.39 -13.05
N LYS A 416 -22.47 4.16 -13.55
CA LYS A 416 -23.68 3.69 -14.25
C LYS A 416 -24.88 3.57 -13.32
N ASN A 417 -24.64 3.19 -12.06
CA ASN A 417 -25.72 3.10 -11.08
C ASN A 417 -26.21 4.51 -10.74
N LEU A 418 -25.30 5.46 -10.50
CA LEU A 418 -25.66 6.85 -10.24
C LEU A 418 -26.52 7.43 -11.37
N LYS A 419 -26.07 7.32 -12.63
CA LYS A 419 -26.83 7.80 -13.77
C LYS A 419 -28.25 7.22 -13.80
N GLY A 420 -28.39 5.91 -13.64
CA GLY A 420 -29.70 5.25 -13.63
C GLY A 420 -30.60 5.71 -12.48
N VAL A 421 -30.03 5.95 -11.30
CA VAL A 421 -30.79 6.48 -10.15
C VAL A 421 -31.26 7.91 -10.42
N LEU A 422 -30.38 8.79 -10.89
CA LEU A 422 -30.72 10.18 -11.21
C LEU A 422 -31.81 10.27 -12.29
N GLU A 423 -31.71 9.46 -13.35
CA GLU A 423 -32.72 9.38 -14.41
C GLU A 423 -34.07 8.88 -13.86
N SER A 424 -34.07 7.86 -13.00
CA SER A 424 -35.30 7.33 -12.38
C SER A 424 -35.99 8.31 -11.43
N MET A 425 -35.20 9.18 -10.78
CA MET A 425 -35.71 10.23 -9.90
C MET A 425 -36.18 11.47 -10.69
N GLY A 426 -35.79 11.61 -11.96
CA GLY A 426 -36.10 12.78 -12.78
C GLY A 426 -35.21 14.00 -12.48
N VAL A 427 -34.08 13.81 -11.80
CA VAL A 427 -33.16 14.89 -11.37
C VAL A 427 -31.87 14.94 -12.18
N TYR A 428 -31.72 14.08 -13.18
CA TYR A 428 -30.56 14.06 -14.06
C TYR A 428 -30.44 15.39 -14.84
N SER A 429 -29.33 16.10 -14.68
CA SER A 429 -29.01 17.30 -15.45
C SER A 429 -27.49 17.41 -15.67
N GLU A 430 -27.08 18.04 -16.78
CA GLU A 430 -25.65 18.28 -17.07
C GLU A 430 -24.99 19.10 -15.95
N LYS A 431 -25.68 20.12 -15.44
CA LYS A 431 -25.19 20.94 -14.31
C LYS A 431 -24.90 20.12 -13.05
N LEU A 432 -25.76 19.15 -12.73
CA LEU A 432 -25.54 18.26 -11.58
C LEU A 432 -24.33 17.36 -11.80
N ILE A 433 -24.15 16.85 -13.02
CA ILE A 433 -22.97 16.05 -13.36
C ILE A 433 -21.69 16.88 -13.26
N ASP A 434 -21.68 18.08 -13.82
CA ASP A 434 -20.53 18.99 -13.74
C ASP A 434 -20.18 19.34 -12.29
N TYR A 435 -21.20 19.54 -11.44
CA TYR A 435 -21.00 19.73 -10.00
C TYR A 435 -20.32 18.50 -9.36
N ILE A 436 -20.79 17.28 -9.66
CA ILE A 436 -20.22 16.04 -9.11
C ILE A 436 -18.79 15.81 -9.60
N VAL A 437 -18.49 16.08 -10.88
CA VAL A 437 -17.14 15.96 -11.45
C VAL A 437 -16.20 16.94 -10.77
N LYS A 438 -16.62 18.20 -10.62
CA LYS A 438 -15.81 19.24 -9.99
C LYS A 438 -15.50 18.94 -8.52
N ASN A 439 -16.48 18.42 -7.79
CA ASN A 439 -16.35 18.16 -6.34
C ASN A 439 -15.94 16.72 -6.00
N GLY A 440 -15.87 15.82 -6.98
CA GLY A 440 -15.63 14.37 -6.81
C GLY A 440 -16.76 13.59 -6.14
N SER A 441 -17.73 14.28 -5.54
CA SER A 441 -18.87 13.74 -4.80
C SER A 441 -20.06 14.71 -4.87
N LEU A 442 -21.19 14.33 -4.26
CA LEU A 442 -22.33 15.25 -4.06
C LEU A 442 -22.06 16.29 -2.95
N GLY A 443 -20.97 16.18 -2.19
CA GLY A 443 -20.67 17.04 -1.06
C GLY A 443 -21.31 16.59 0.27
N LYS A 444 -20.82 17.16 1.38
CA LYS A 444 -21.25 16.83 2.75
C LYS A 444 -22.33 17.76 3.31
N LYS A 445 -22.63 18.86 2.61
CA LYS A 445 -23.54 19.90 3.08
C LYS A 445 -24.48 20.30 1.95
N TYR A 446 -25.73 20.56 2.32
CA TYR A 446 -26.71 21.20 1.45
C TYR A 446 -26.43 22.70 1.47
N ASP A 447 -25.70 23.19 0.46
CA ASP A 447 -25.38 24.60 0.27
C ASP A 447 -26.17 25.20 -0.91
N LYS A 448 -25.95 26.48 -1.19
CA LYS A 448 -26.67 27.21 -2.24
C LYS A 448 -26.47 26.60 -3.63
N ASP A 449 -25.28 26.07 -3.91
CA ASP A 449 -24.96 25.48 -5.21
C ASP A 449 -25.74 24.17 -5.43
N VAL A 450 -25.95 23.39 -4.36
CA VAL A 450 -26.77 22.17 -4.39
C VAL A 450 -28.27 22.46 -4.37
N GLU A 451 -28.71 23.51 -3.67
CA GLU A 451 -30.12 23.90 -3.55
C GLU A 451 -30.75 24.23 -4.91
N GLU A 452 -29.96 24.72 -5.86
CA GLU A 452 -30.39 24.96 -7.24
C GLU A 452 -30.50 23.67 -8.08
N LEU A 453 -29.94 22.56 -7.62
CA LEU A 453 -29.81 21.31 -8.37
C LEU A 453 -30.69 20.18 -7.82
N LEU A 454 -30.88 20.11 -6.51
CA LEU A 454 -31.59 19.03 -5.81
C LEU A 454 -32.41 19.61 -4.66
N THR A 455 -33.55 18.99 -4.37
CA THR A 455 -34.23 19.24 -3.11
C THR A 455 -33.42 18.69 -1.93
N LYS A 456 -33.68 19.18 -0.72
CA LYS A 456 -33.02 18.70 0.49
C LYS A 456 -33.18 17.19 0.72
N GLU A 457 -34.37 16.65 0.45
CA GLU A 457 -34.63 15.21 0.62
C GLU A 457 -33.86 14.36 -0.41
N GLU A 458 -33.82 14.80 -1.66
CA GLU A 458 -33.05 14.13 -2.72
C GLU A 458 -31.55 14.17 -2.41
N PHE A 459 -31.04 15.31 -1.95
CA PHE A 459 -29.65 15.44 -1.52
C PHE A 459 -29.33 14.53 -0.33
N GLU A 460 -30.16 14.52 0.71
CA GLU A 460 -29.95 13.67 1.90
C GLU A 460 -29.91 12.19 1.52
N TYR A 461 -30.77 11.75 0.59
CA TYR A 461 -30.75 10.38 0.08
C TYR A 461 -29.52 10.07 -0.76
N LEU A 462 -29.27 10.88 -1.81
CA LEU A 462 -28.20 10.62 -2.77
C LEU A 462 -26.82 10.70 -2.11
N SER A 463 -26.57 11.68 -1.24
CA SER A 463 -25.29 11.82 -0.52
C SER A 463 -24.99 10.65 0.42
N ARG A 464 -26.02 9.92 0.87
CA ARG A 464 -25.86 8.72 1.72
C ARG A 464 -25.67 7.43 0.94
N ILE A 465 -26.37 7.27 -0.17
CA ILE A 465 -26.24 6.06 -1.00
C ILE A 465 -24.96 6.10 -1.84
N PHE A 466 -24.61 7.27 -2.37
CA PHE A 466 -23.44 7.49 -3.22
C PHE A 466 -22.27 8.09 -2.45
N ILE A 467 -22.05 7.61 -1.22
CA ILE A 467 -20.92 8.03 -0.39
C ILE A 467 -19.60 7.50 -0.98
N THR A 468 -18.57 8.35 -1.04
CA THR A 468 -17.26 7.98 -1.61
C THR A 468 -16.27 7.51 -0.55
N SER A 469 -15.16 6.90 -0.97
CA SER A 469 -14.09 6.45 -0.07
C SER A 469 -13.51 7.55 0.82
N HIS A 470 -13.51 8.81 0.37
CA HIS A 470 -12.99 9.95 1.13
C HIS A 470 -14.00 10.51 2.15
N ASP A 471 -15.28 10.15 1.97
CA ASP A 471 -16.37 10.59 2.84
C ASP A 471 -16.69 9.60 3.95
N ILE A 472 -16.37 8.32 3.74
CA ILE A 472 -16.50 7.25 4.73
C ILE A 472 -15.43 7.43 5.82
N THR A 473 -15.84 7.29 7.07
CA THR A 473 -14.89 7.39 8.19
C THR A 473 -13.97 6.15 8.25
N PRO A 474 -12.71 6.30 8.70
CA PRO A 474 -11.76 5.19 8.79
C PRO A 474 -12.29 3.96 9.53
N LYS A 475 -13.05 4.18 10.61
CA LYS A 475 -13.71 3.11 11.39
C LYS A 475 -14.58 2.21 10.52
N TRP A 476 -15.41 2.77 9.63
CA TRP A 476 -16.32 1.98 8.78
C TRP A 476 -15.58 1.11 7.76
N HIS A 477 -14.42 1.57 7.27
CA HIS A 477 -13.56 0.72 6.44
C HIS A 477 -13.06 -0.51 7.21
N VAL A 478 -12.57 -0.33 8.44
CA VAL A 478 -12.10 -1.44 9.29
C VAL A 478 -13.26 -2.39 9.65
N MET A 479 -14.42 -1.85 10.00
CA MET A 479 -15.60 -2.68 10.32
C MET A 479 -16.06 -3.51 9.10
N THR A 480 -16.00 -2.94 7.90
CA THR A 480 -16.30 -3.69 6.67
C THR A 480 -15.28 -4.80 6.44
N GLN A 481 -13.99 -4.50 6.62
CA GLN A 481 -12.93 -5.51 6.53
C GLN A 481 -13.18 -6.66 7.51
N ALA A 482 -13.55 -6.34 8.75
CA ALA A 482 -13.87 -7.33 9.79
C ALA A 482 -15.08 -8.20 9.42
N ALA A 483 -16.15 -7.60 8.88
CA ALA A 483 -17.34 -8.33 8.44
C ALA A 483 -16.99 -9.42 7.41
N PHE A 484 -16.15 -9.10 6.41
CA PHE A 484 -15.71 -10.07 5.41
C PHE A 484 -14.67 -11.06 5.95
N GLN A 485 -13.75 -10.63 6.81
CA GLN A 485 -12.67 -11.47 7.33
C GLN A 485 -13.19 -12.66 8.17
N LYS A 486 -14.35 -12.51 8.83
CA LYS A 486 -15.03 -13.57 9.60
C LYS A 486 -15.29 -14.84 8.78
N PHE A 487 -15.61 -14.68 7.50
CA PHE A 487 -15.99 -15.76 6.59
C PHE A 487 -14.97 -15.89 5.45
N THR A 488 -13.69 -15.69 5.76
CA THR A 488 -12.59 -15.77 4.79
C THR A 488 -11.44 -16.63 5.33
N ASP A 489 -11.09 -17.69 4.60
CA ASP A 489 -10.01 -18.61 4.96
C ASP A 489 -8.63 -17.94 4.91
N ASN A 490 -8.35 -17.23 3.81
CA ASN A 490 -7.12 -16.47 3.61
C ASN A 490 -7.23 -15.09 4.31
N ALA A 491 -6.82 -14.00 3.67
CA ALA A 491 -6.97 -12.64 4.20
C ALA A 491 -7.80 -11.74 3.28
N VAL A 492 -8.00 -10.50 3.73
CA VAL A 492 -8.77 -9.47 3.04
C VAL A 492 -7.86 -8.32 2.66
N SER A 493 -7.79 -7.98 1.37
CA SER A 493 -7.22 -6.73 0.90
C SER A 493 -8.24 -5.63 1.02
N LYS A 494 -7.94 -4.63 1.86
CA LYS A 494 -8.77 -3.45 2.06
C LYS A 494 -7.87 -2.26 2.41
N THR A 495 -8.06 -1.15 1.70
CA THR A 495 -7.42 0.12 2.07
C THR A 495 -8.32 0.89 3.04
N VAL A 496 -7.78 1.32 4.18
CA VAL A 496 -8.44 2.30 5.04
C VAL A 496 -8.02 3.69 4.60
N ASN A 497 -8.92 4.39 3.92
CA ASN A 497 -8.65 5.74 3.43
C ASN A 497 -8.83 6.77 4.55
N PHE A 498 -7.95 7.76 4.57
CA PHE A 498 -8.00 8.90 5.48
C PHE A 498 -7.98 10.21 4.67
N PRO A 499 -8.71 11.24 5.11
CA PRO A 499 -8.55 12.58 4.54
C PRO A 499 -7.15 13.13 4.82
N ASN A 500 -6.70 14.12 4.03
CA ASN A 500 -5.40 14.75 4.22
C ASN A 500 -5.22 15.34 5.63
N SER A 501 -6.31 15.83 6.23
CA SER A 501 -6.37 16.40 7.58
C SER A 501 -6.28 15.39 8.72
N ALA A 502 -6.26 14.09 8.45
CA ALA A 502 -6.16 13.07 9.49
C ALA A 502 -4.86 13.20 10.28
N LYS A 503 -4.93 12.90 11.58
CA LYS A 503 -3.80 12.93 12.51
C LYS A 503 -3.15 11.56 12.65
N LYS A 504 -1.96 11.52 13.26
CA LYS A 504 -1.27 10.25 13.57
C LYS A 504 -2.10 9.39 14.52
N GLU A 505 -2.79 10.03 15.47
CA GLU A 505 -3.67 9.36 16.44
C GLU A 505 -4.81 8.60 15.74
N ASP A 506 -5.37 9.15 14.65
CA ASP A 506 -6.44 8.48 13.88
C ASP A 506 -5.94 7.15 13.26
N ILE A 507 -4.69 7.12 12.80
CA ILE A 507 -4.06 5.88 12.28
C ILE A 507 -3.87 4.87 13.42
N LYS A 508 -3.39 5.34 14.58
CA LYS A 508 -3.17 4.52 15.79
C LYS A 508 -4.46 3.88 16.28
N GLU A 509 -5.56 4.63 16.30
CA GLU A 509 -6.88 4.11 16.65
C GLU A 509 -7.32 3.00 15.70
N VAL A 510 -7.11 3.18 14.40
CA VAL A 510 -7.46 2.18 13.37
C VAL A 510 -6.63 0.90 13.50
N TYR A 511 -5.33 0.99 13.77
CA TYR A 511 -4.50 -0.18 14.03
C TYR A 511 -4.92 -0.92 15.30
N THR A 512 -5.26 -0.18 16.35
CA THR A 512 -5.75 -0.75 17.61
C THR A 512 -7.11 -1.42 17.42
N LEU A 513 -8.02 -0.80 16.65
CA LEU A 513 -9.31 -1.38 16.29
C LEU A 513 -9.15 -2.66 15.46
N ALA A 514 -8.25 -2.66 14.48
CA ALA A 514 -7.94 -3.84 13.67
C ALA A 514 -7.42 -5.00 14.51
N TYR A 515 -6.55 -4.69 15.48
CA TYR A 515 -6.09 -5.66 16.47
C TYR A 515 -7.26 -6.19 17.31
N ASN A 516 -8.11 -5.32 17.87
CA ASN A 516 -9.23 -5.76 18.71
C ASN A 516 -10.29 -6.58 17.95
N LEU A 517 -10.44 -6.34 16.64
CA LEU A 517 -11.37 -7.06 15.77
C LEU A 517 -10.81 -8.35 15.17
N ASN A 518 -9.66 -8.83 15.63
CA ASN A 518 -9.04 -10.07 15.16
C ASN A 518 -8.73 -10.10 13.65
N LEU A 519 -8.41 -8.94 13.06
CA LEU A 519 -7.97 -8.89 11.67
C LEU A 519 -6.63 -9.60 11.49
N LYS A 520 -6.37 -10.09 10.27
CA LYS A 520 -5.10 -10.71 9.87
C LYS A 520 -4.05 -9.69 9.43
N GLY A 521 -4.48 -8.51 9.01
CA GLY A 521 -3.62 -7.39 8.63
C GLY A 521 -4.43 -6.14 8.30
N ILE A 522 -3.74 -5.04 8.10
CA ILE A 522 -4.35 -3.74 7.79
C ILE A 522 -3.40 -2.85 6.98
N THR A 523 -3.97 -2.08 6.07
CA THR A 523 -3.29 -1.08 5.25
C THR A 523 -4.05 0.23 5.32
N VAL A 524 -3.32 1.33 5.51
CA VAL A 524 -3.88 2.68 5.57
C VAL A 524 -3.34 3.51 4.42
N TYR A 525 -4.16 4.45 3.96
CA TYR A 525 -3.74 5.43 2.99
C TYR A 525 -4.31 6.80 3.37
N ARG A 526 -3.43 7.76 3.65
CA ARG A 526 -3.84 9.14 3.90
C ARG A 526 -3.74 9.95 2.61
N ASP A 527 -4.80 10.64 2.27
CA ASP A 527 -4.81 11.49 1.09
C ASP A 527 -3.69 12.55 1.15
N GLY A 528 -3.00 12.76 0.03
CA GLY A 528 -1.80 13.60 -0.05
C GLY A 528 -0.54 13.05 0.64
N SER A 529 -0.52 11.79 1.12
CA SER A 529 0.71 11.14 1.60
C SER A 529 1.62 10.64 0.46
N ARG A 530 1.05 10.35 -0.71
CA ARG A 530 1.76 10.00 -1.96
C ARG A 530 0.99 10.56 -3.17
N GLU A 531 1.66 10.65 -4.32
CA GLU A 531 1.00 11.00 -5.59
C GLU A 531 -0.06 9.94 -5.94
N GLN A 532 -1.28 10.39 -6.27
CA GLN A 532 -2.39 9.51 -6.63
C GLN A 532 -2.28 9.04 -8.10
N VAL A 533 -2.66 7.79 -8.36
CA VAL A 533 -2.78 7.24 -9.73
C VAL A 533 -4.11 7.66 -10.39
N LEU A 534 -5.14 7.94 -9.58
CA LEU A 534 -6.45 8.43 -10.01
C LEU A 534 -6.64 9.84 -9.45
N THR A 535 -6.60 10.86 -10.30
CA THR A 535 -6.88 12.25 -9.91
C THR A 535 -8.38 12.52 -9.96
N SER A 536 -9.02 12.72 -8.81
CA SER A 536 -10.29 13.44 -8.72
C SER A 536 -10.03 14.96 -8.73
N GLY A 537 -10.97 15.73 -9.28
CA GLY A 537 -10.86 17.19 -9.42
C GLY A 537 -10.42 17.93 -8.15
N SER A 538 -9.71 19.04 -8.36
CA SER A 538 -9.02 19.81 -7.32
C SER A 538 -9.96 20.41 -6.26
N SER A 539 -9.82 19.99 -4.98
CA SER A 539 -9.66 20.86 -3.79
C SER A 539 -10.17 20.22 -2.48
N ALA A 540 -9.31 20.15 -1.46
CA ALA A 540 -9.73 20.12 -0.06
C ALA A 540 -8.67 20.79 0.84
N ASN A 541 -8.43 22.09 0.62
CA ASN A 541 -7.80 22.96 1.62
C ASN A 541 -8.91 23.58 2.47
N GLY A 542 -9.10 23.06 3.69
CA GLY A 542 -10.03 23.62 4.67
C GLY A 542 -9.53 23.38 6.09
N SER A 543 -8.99 24.42 6.71
CA SER A 543 -8.67 24.47 8.14
C SER A 543 -9.97 24.40 8.97
N GLY A 544 -10.06 23.44 9.89
CA GLY A 544 -11.25 23.23 10.71
C GLY A 544 -10.90 22.78 12.13
N THR A 545 -11.23 23.64 13.09
CA THR A 545 -11.10 23.42 14.54
C THR A 545 -11.98 22.27 15.03
N ALA A 546 -11.50 21.56 16.06
CA ALA A 546 -12.20 20.43 16.69
C ALA A 546 -13.63 20.81 17.10
N LYS A 547 -14.63 20.07 16.61
CA LYS A 547 -16.03 20.19 17.04
C LYS A 547 -16.64 18.82 17.34
N LYS A 548 -17.41 18.78 18.43
CA LYS A 548 -18.26 17.65 18.88
C LYS A 548 -19.28 17.30 17.79
N TYR A 549 -19.40 16.02 17.46
CA TYR A 549 -20.37 15.50 16.51
C TYR A 549 -21.63 15.03 17.21
N THR A 550 -22.79 15.47 16.73
CA THR A 550 -24.11 14.95 17.08
C THR A 550 -24.65 14.13 15.91
N CYS A 551 -25.22 12.97 16.22
CA CYS A 551 -25.90 12.09 15.27
C CYS A 551 -27.06 12.83 14.58
N PRO A 552 -27.03 13.11 13.25
CA PRO A 552 -28.12 13.83 12.58
C PRO A 552 -29.41 13.02 12.41
N VAL A 553 -29.38 11.72 12.75
CA VAL A 553 -30.54 10.82 12.70
C VAL A 553 -31.20 10.65 14.07
N CYS A 554 -30.43 10.76 15.16
CA CYS A 554 -30.85 10.35 16.50
C CYS A 554 -30.59 11.39 17.61
N GLY A 555 -29.94 12.52 17.29
CA GLY A 555 -29.75 13.63 18.22
C GLY A 555 -28.77 13.39 19.38
N SER A 556 -28.18 12.20 19.50
CA SER A 556 -27.23 11.90 20.56
C SER A 556 -25.91 12.65 20.36
N SER A 557 -25.47 13.33 21.41
CA SER A 557 -24.13 13.88 21.55
C SER A 557 -23.19 12.79 22.00
N VAL A 558 -22.18 12.45 21.20
CA VAL A 558 -21.11 11.55 21.64
C VAL A 558 -20.08 12.40 22.39
N SER A 559 -20.15 12.38 23.72
CA SER A 559 -19.04 12.80 24.57
C SER A 559 -18.38 11.55 25.14
N GLU A 560 -17.27 11.14 24.53
CA GLU A 560 -16.20 10.34 25.15
C GLU A 560 -16.58 8.95 25.75
N PRO A 561 -15.59 8.10 26.09
CA PRO A 561 -15.68 6.65 25.91
C PRO A 561 -16.53 5.93 26.96
N ILE A 562 -16.99 4.74 26.60
CA ILE A 562 -17.59 3.76 27.52
C ILE A 562 -16.58 3.48 28.64
N ASP A 563 -16.96 3.86 29.87
CA ASP A 563 -16.27 3.54 31.12
C ASP A 563 -16.09 2.01 31.25
N ILE A 564 -14.86 1.52 31.09
CA ILE A 564 -14.43 0.23 31.63
C ILE A 564 -13.44 0.56 32.74
N LYS A 565 -13.89 0.46 33.99
CA LYS A 565 -13.03 0.66 35.17
C LYS A 565 -12.03 -0.48 35.31
N PRO A 566 -10.70 -0.22 35.31
CA PRO A 566 -9.71 -1.16 35.82
C PRO A 566 -9.77 -1.15 37.35
N ILE A 567 -9.97 -2.30 37.97
CA ILE A 567 -9.76 -2.49 39.41
C ILE A 567 -8.27 -2.68 39.63
N ILE A 568 -7.55 -1.63 40.05
CA ILE A 568 -6.26 -1.78 40.74
C ILE A 568 -6.22 -0.78 41.89
N ALA A 569 -5.91 -1.32 43.06
CA ALA A 569 -5.90 -0.64 44.35
C ALA A 569 -4.82 0.44 44.46
N ASN A 570 -5.17 1.50 45.18
CA ASN A 570 -4.30 2.59 45.60
C ASN A 570 -3.15 2.10 46.48
N ASN A 571 -1.97 2.66 46.22
CA ASN A 571 -0.98 3.23 47.16
C ASN A 571 0.22 3.67 46.29
N ALA A 572 1.00 4.72 46.53
CA ALA A 572 0.85 5.98 47.23
C ALA A 572 2.15 6.78 46.92
N ASN A 573 1.99 8.05 46.55
CA ASN A 573 2.89 9.19 46.82
C ASN A 573 4.28 9.34 46.15
N ASN A 574 4.40 10.51 45.48
CA ASN A 574 5.41 11.57 45.58
C ASN A 574 6.89 11.18 45.34
N THR A 575 7.66 11.87 44.49
CA THR A 575 7.89 13.31 44.48
C THR A 575 8.38 13.81 43.11
N ALA A 576 8.09 15.08 42.84
CA ALA A 576 8.68 15.87 41.77
C ALA A 576 10.07 16.40 42.16
N GLU A 577 10.80 16.84 41.12
CA GLU A 577 11.71 18.00 41.06
C GLU A 577 13.21 17.78 40.76
N ASN A 578 13.62 18.55 39.73
CA ASN A 578 14.89 19.27 39.55
C ASN A 578 16.18 18.48 39.26
N ILE A 579 16.83 18.82 38.14
CA ILE A 579 18.14 19.52 38.12
C ILE A 579 18.44 20.10 36.72
N LYS A 580 18.90 21.35 36.75
CA LYS A 580 19.36 22.19 35.64
C LYS A 580 20.78 21.82 35.17
N ASN A 581 21.07 22.20 33.93
CA ASN A 581 22.33 22.71 33.35
C ASN A 581 23.68 22.16 33.84
N GLY A 582 24.47 21.64 32.89
CA GLY A 582 25.91 21.50 33.00
C GLY A 582 26.56 21.57 31.62
N ASN A 583 27.09 22.74 31.28
CA ASN A 583 27.94 22.99 30.12
C ASN A 583 29.35 22.49 30.45
N THR A 584 30.00 21.69 29.60
CA THR A 584 31.47 21.59 29.54
C THR A 584 31.92 21.11 28.17
N ASP A 585 32.69 21.98 27.50
CA ASP A 585 33.50 21.68 26.34
C ASP A 585 34.50 20.55 26.59
N LYS A 586 34.62 19.65 25.61
CA LYS A 586 35.88 18.99 25.26
C LYS A 586 35.83 18.50 23.79
N LYS A 587 36.40 19.31 22.90
CA LYS A 587 36.87 18.89 21.57
C LYS A 587 38.15 18.09 21.72
N THR A 588 38.22 16.92 21.08
CA THR A 588 39.30 16.53 20.15
C THR A 588 38.86 15.30 19.33
N GLY A 589 38.80 15.48 18.00
CA GLY A 589 38.29 14.52 17.01
C GLY A 589 37.32 15.20 16.05
N GLY A 590 37.77 16.26 15.36
CA GLY A 590 36.93 17.26 14.71
C GLY A 590 35.99 16.71 13.64
N GLN A 591 34.69 16.80 13.89
CA GLN A 591 33.66 16.66 12.87
C GLN A 591 33.78 17.85 11.91
N ILE A 592 34.11 17.59 10.64
CA ILE A 592 34.24 18.64 9.62
C ILE A 592 32.83 19.14 9.28
N GLU A 593 32.49 20.33 9.74
CA GLU A 593 31.22 20.98 9.41
C GLU A 593 31.40 22.02 8.28
N PRO A 594 30.44 22.13 7.34
CA PRO A 594 30.55 23.09 6.25
C PRO A 594 30.44 24.53 6.78
N ARG A 595 31.35 25.40 6.31
CA ARG A 595 31.34 26.85 6.58
C ARG A 595 29.94 27.44 6.36
N ARG A 596 29.48 28.30 7.28
CA ARG A 596 28.20 29.01 7.16
C ARG A 596 28.25 29.98 5.98
N ARG A 597 27.14 30.08 5.26
CA ARG A 597 27.00 30.94 4.08
C ARG A 597 26.78 32.40 4.53
N PRO A 598 27.54 33.38 4.03
CA PRO A 598 27.27 34.79 4.25
C PRO A 598 25.96 35.25 3.60
N ASP A 599 25.39 36.35 4.08
CA ASP A 599 24.14 36.91 3.54
C ASP A 599 24.29 37.46 2.11
N VAL A 600 25.51 37.87 1.72
CA VAL A 600 25.85 38.38 0.38
C VAL A 600 27.14 37.72 -0.10
N ILE A 601 27.17 37.29 -1.36
CA ILE A 601 28.35 36.67 -2.00
C ILE A 601 28.44 37.09 -3.47
N HIS A 602 29.67 37.24 -3.98
CA HIS A 602 29.92 37.58 -5.38
C HIS A 602 30.26 36.32 -6.18
N GLY A 603 29.82 36.24 -7.44
CA GLY A 603 30.05 35.06 -8.26
C GLY A 603 30.11 35.34 -9.76
N VAL A 604 30.72 34.41 -10.48
CA VAL A 604 30.88 34.42 -11.95
C VAL A 604 30.11 33.25 -12.52
N THR A 605 29.39 33.46 -13.62
CA THR A 605 28.69 32.37 -14.33
C THR A 605 29.40 32.02 -15.62
N VAL A 606 29.88 30.78 -15.71
CA VAL A 606 30.50 30.21 -16.91
C VAL A 606 29.46 29.40 -17.67
N LYS A 607 29.25 29.74 -18.95
CA LYS A 607 28.39 28.96 -19.86
C LYS A 607 29.24 27.96 -20.64
N THR A 608 28.86 26.69 -20.61
CA THR A 608 29.49 25.58 -21.34
C THR A 608 28.44 24.77 -22.08
N THR A 609 28.73 24.30 -23.29
CA THR A 609 27.80 23.44 -24.04
C THR A 609 28.16 21.97 -23.79
N THR A 610 27.16 21.17 -23.39
CA THR A 610 27.30 19.73 -23.15
C THR A 610 26.43 18.94 -24.13
N GLY A 611 26.61 17.61 -24.21
CA GLY A 611 25.73 16.77 -25.03
C GLY A 611 24.27 16.74 -24.57
N CYS A 612 24.02 17.12 -23.31
CA CYS A 612 22.68 17.22 -22.72
C CYS A 612 22.04 18.62 -22.89
N GLY A 613 22.76 19.58 -23.49
CA GLY A 613 22.33 20.98 -23.65
C GLY A 613 23.29 22.00 -23.03
N PRO A 614 22.95 23.30 -23.10
CA PRO A 614 23.77 24.36 -22.50
C PRO A 614 23.71 24.31 -20.98
N LEU A 615 24.88 24.23 -20.34
CA LEU A 615 25.08 24.24 -18.91
C LEU A 615 25.63 25.60 -18.47
N TYR A 616 25.06 26.15 -17.39
CA TYR A 616 25.49 27.37 -16.73
C TYR A 616 25.99 26.98 -15.35
N VAL A 617 27.26 27.24 -15.08
CA VAL A 617 27.91 26.98 -13.80
C VAL A 617 28.23 28.33 -13.16
N THR A 618 27.52 28.67 -12.09
CA THR A 618 27.74 29.88 -11.29
C THR A 618 28.66 29.52 -10.13
N ILE A 619 29.87 30.08 -10.10
CA ILE A 619 30.87 29.90 -9.04
C ILE A 619 30.83 31.15 -8.16
N ASN A 620 30.49 30.98 -6.89
CA ASN A 620 30.52 32.04 -5.89
C ASN A 620 31.81 31.98 -5.09
N TYR A 621 32.35 33.14 -4.72
CA TYR A 621 33.64 33.30 -4.05
C TYR A 621 33.45 33.90 -2.65
N ASP A 622 34.23 33.42 -1.69
CA ASP A 622 34.28 34.04 -0.36
C ASP A 622 35.04 35.38 -0.37
N GLU A 623 35.04 36.06 0.77
CA GLU A 623 35.69 37.36 0.97
C GLU A 623 37.20 37.33 0.67
N ASN A 624 37.83 36.15 0.70
CA ASN A 624 39.25 35.95 0.40
C ASN A 624 39.50 35.57 -1.07
N GLY A 625 38.47 35.60 -1.92
CA GLY A 625 38.57 35.26 -3.34
C GLY A 625 38.64 33.76 -3.64
N ASN A 626 38.35 32.88 -2.66
CA ASN A 626 38.36 31.43 -2.87
C ASN A 626 36.97 30.92 -3.27
N PRO A 627 36.85 29.90 -4.15
CA PRO A 627 35.57 29.29 -4.45
C PRO A 627 34.88 28.79 -3.18
N PHE A 628 33.65 29.24 -2.96
CA PHE A 628 32.85 28.93 -1.80
C PHE A 628 31.75 27.91 -2.11
N GLU A 629 31.04 28.09 -3.22
CA GLU A 629 29.98 27.20 -3.66
C GLU A 629 29.74 27.34 -5.17
N ILE A 630 29.12 26.33 -5.77
CA ILE A 630 28.66 26.38 -7.17
C ILE A 630 27.16 26.11 -7.28
N PHE A 631 26.52 26.74 -8.28
CA PHE A 631 25.17 26.43 -8.73
C PHE A 631 25.18 26.09 -10.21
N ASN A 632 24.44 25.06 -10.57
CA ASN A 632 24.43 24.56 -11.94
C ASN A 632 23.00 24.61 -12.49
N SER A 633 22.84 25.11 -13.71
CA SER A 633 21.56 25.10 -14.41
C SER A 633 21.75 24.65 -15.84
N ILE A 634 20.97 23.65 -16.27
CA ILE A 634 21.01 23.13 -17.64
C ILE A 634 19.75 23.55 -18.39
N GLY A 635 19.91 24.21 -19.54
CA GLY A 635 18.80 24.75 -20.30
C GLY A 635 18.04 23.67 -21.09
N LYS A 636 16.73 23.58 -20.91
CA LYS A 636 15.79 22.74 -21.69
C LYS A 636 16.04 21.23 -21.66
N SER A 637 16.68 20.69 -20.61
CA SER A 637 16.73 19.24 -20.36
C SER A 637 16.00 18.90 -19.06
N GLY A 638 14.95 18.07 -19.16
CA GLY A 638 14.28 17.46 -18.01
C GLY A 638 14.77 16.03 -17.78
N GLY A 639 14.64 15.51 -16.55
CA GLY A 639 14.97 14.12 -16.21
C GLY A 639 16.37 13.93 -15.60
N CYS A 640 17.10 12.88 -16.01
CA CYS A 640 18.34 12.43 -15.37
C CYS A 640 19.49 13.45 -15.42
N ALA A 641 19.66 14.19 -16.53
CA ALA A 641 20.77 15.14 -16.69
C ALA A 641 20.65 16.32 -15.72
N GLN A 642 19.43 16.82 -15.48
CA GLN A 642 19.17 17.88 -14.51
C GLN A 642 19.41 17.39 -13.08
N SER A 643 18.92 16.20 -12.74
CA SER A 643 19.11 15.59 -11.42
C SER A 643 20.60 15.36 -11.09
N GLN A 644 21.38 14.81 -12.03
CA GLN A 644 22.81 14.56 -11.82
C GLN A 644 23.63 15.86 -11.71
N THR A 645 23.30 16.86 -12.53
CA THR A 645 23.97 18.16 -12.53
C THR A 645 23.72 18.93 -11.23
N GLU A 646 22.49 18.88 -10.72
CA GLU A 646 22.09 19.47 -9.43
C GLU A 646 22.77 18.73 -8.26
N SER A 647 22.76 17.40 -8.27
CA SER A 647 23.44 16.58 -7.26
C SER A 647 24.94 16.88 -7.21
N THR A 648 25.61 16.92 -8.37
CA THR A 648 27.04 17.21 -8.46
C THR A 648 27.33 18.63 -7.95
N GLY A 649 26.51 19.62 -8.31
CA GLY A 649 26.65 20.99 -7.81
C GLY A 649 26.57 21.09 -6.29
N ARG A 650 25.58 20.41 -5.68
CA ARG A 650 25.42 20.38 -4.22
C ARG A 650 26.59 19.72 -3.51
N MET A 651 27.12 18.63 -4.07
CA MET A 651 28.27 17.92 -3.48
C MET A 651 29.56 18.74 -3.60
N VAL A 652 29.78 19.41 -4.73
CA VAL A 652 30.92 20.33 -4.90
C VAL A 652 30.81 21.50 -3.93
N SER A 653 29.62 22.09 -3.78
CA SER A 653 29.38 23.17 -2.80
C SER A 653 29.59 22.71 -1.37
N LEU A 654 29.19 21.49 -1.03
CA LEU A 654 29.47 20.92 0.28
C LEU A 654 30.98 20.74 0.50
N ALA A 655 31.69 20.19 -0.49
CA ALA A 655 33.13 19.98 -0.43
C ALA A 655 33.91 21.31 -0.24
N LEU A 656 33.60 22.33 -1.04
CA LEU A 656 34.22 23.66 -0.94
C LEU A 656 33.93 24.33 0.42
N ARG A 657 32.71 24.18 0.94
CA ARG A 657 32.34 24.71 2.26
C ARG A 657 32.99 23.94 3.39
N SER A 658 33.29 22.66 3.21
CA SER A 658 34.00 21.82 4.17
C SER A 658 35.53 21.96 4.11
N GLY A 659 36.06 22.87 3.28
CA GLY A 659 37.49 23.19 3.23
C GLY A 659 38.30 22.30 2.28
N ILE A 660 37.65 21.53 1.40
CA ILE A 660 38.33 20.83 0.31
C ILE A 660 38.71 21.86 -0.76
N GLY A 661 39.97 21.85 -1.20
CA GLY A 661 40.45 22.77 -2.21
C GLY A 661 39.76 22.53 -3.56
N ALA A 662 39.62 23.61 -4.33
CA ALA A 662 38.97 23.57 -5.63
C ALA A 662 39.76 22.72 -6.64
N GLU A 663 41.09 22.68 -6.52
CA GLU A 663 41.97 21.86 -7.38
C GLU A 663 41.73 20.35 -7.20
N GLU A 664 41.56 19.89 -5.95
CA GLU A 664 41.22 18.48 -5.70
C GLU A 664 39.88 18.13 -6.33
N ILE A 665 38.87 19.00 -6.21
CA ILE A 665 37.55 18.79 -6.81
C ILE A 665 37.66 18.77 -8.34
N ILE A 666 38.40 19.70 -8.94
CA ILE A 666 38.63 19.75 -10.39
C ILE A 666 39.25 18.44 -10.88
N SER A 667 40.24 17.90 -10.15
CA SER A 667 40.89 16.63 -10.49
C SER A 667 39.93 15.44 -10.52
N GLN A 668 38.91 15.45 -9.65
CA GLN A 668 37.91 14.38 -9.59
C GLN A 668 36.86 14.50 -10.70
N LEU A 669 36.53 15.73 -11.12
CA LEU A 669 35.45 15.97 -12.08
C LEU A 669 35.92 15.96 -13.55
N LYS A 670 37.14 16.45 -13.83
CA LYS A 670 37.67 16.49 -15.20
C LYS A 670 37.89 15.08 -15.74
N GLY A 671 37.45 14.86 -16.97
CA GLY A 671 37.60 13.58 -17.68
C GLY A 671 36.49 12.56 -17.44
N ILE A 672 35.53 12.81 -16.54
CA ILE A 672 34.35 11.94 -16.37
C ILE A 672 33.55 11.92 -17.67
N ARG A 673 33.21 10.73 -18.17
CA ARG A 673 32.53 10.53 -19.45
C ARG A 673 31.08 10.11 -19.28
N CYS A 674 30.20 10.63 -20.13
CA CYS A 674 28.85 10.12 -20.34
C CYS A 674 28.71 9.53 -21.76
N ASN A 675 27.55 8.97 -22.08
CA ASN A 675 27.24 8.38 -23.38
C ASN A 675 27.06 9.42 -24.52
N ILE A 676 27.11 10.73 -24.21
CA ILE A 676 26.89 11.83 -25.17
C ILE A 676 27.92 12.95 -24.96
N PRO A 677 29.21 12.77 -25.31
CA PRO A 677 30.19 13.85 -25.27
C PRO A 677 29.92 14.91 -26.34
N TYR A 678 30.40 16.14 -26.13
CA TYR A 678 30.19 17.28 -27.04
C TYR A 678 31.49 18.00 -27.37
N GLY A 679 31.70 18.34 -28.66
CA GLY A 679 32.89 19.05 -29.14
C GLY A 679 33.97 18.13 -29.74
N PHE A 680 35.06 18.74 -30.23
CA PHE A 680 36.16 18.05 -30.91
C PHE A 680 37.53 18.56 -30.42
N GLY A 681 38.55 17.70 -30.48
CA GLY A 681 39.93 18.05 -30.12
C GLY A 681 40.10 18.34 -28.62
N THR A 682 40.94 19.30 -28.28
CA THR A 682 41.27 19.71 -26.90
C THR A 682 40.09 20.36 -26.16
N ASN A 683 39.06 20.80 -26.87
CA ASN A 683 37.87 21.46 -26.31
C ASN A 683 36.67 20.51 -26.10
N ILE A 684 36.88 19.19 -26.20
CA ILE A 684 35.82 18.21 -25.96
C ILE A 684 35.32 18.28 -24.52
N ILE A 685 34.01 18.22 -24.32
CA ILE A 685 33.34 18.11 -23.03
C ILE A 685 32.77 16.70 -22.91
N TYR A 686 33.29 15.92 -21.97
CA TYR A 686 33.00 14.49 -21.87
C TYR A 686 31.68 14.18 -21.14
N SER A 687 31.21 15.07 -20.26
CA SER A 687 29.96 14.95 -19.51
C SER A 687 29.60 16.28 -18.84
N CYS A 688 28.44 16.35 -18.18
CA CYS A 688 28.09 17.48 -17.32
C CYS A 688 29.08 17.66 -16.15
N ALA A 689 29.61 16.57 -15.59
CA ALA A 689 30.60 16.64 -14.52
C ALA A 689 31.95 17.20 -15.03
N ASP A 690 32.41 16.74 -16.19
CA ASP A 690 33.61 17.29 -16.86
C ASP A 690 33.43 18.78 -17.19
N ALA A 691 32.22 19.18 -17.61
CA ALA A 691 31.88 20.58 -17.84
C ALA A 691 31.98 21.44 -16.57
N ILE A 692 31.49 20.95 -15.43
CA ILE A 692 31.59 21.63 -14.13
C ILE A 692 33.06 21.77 -13.71
N GLY A 693 33.86 20.72 -13.83
CA GLY A 693 35.29 20.76 -13.49
C GLY A 693 36.07 21.77 -14.33
N LYS A 694 35.82 21.80 -15.65
CA LYS A 694 36.44 22.78 -16.57
C LYS A 694 35.96 24.21 -16.34
N ALA A 695 34.68 24.39 -15.99
CA ALA A 695 34.15 25.71 -15.64
C ALA A 695 34.78 26.27 -14.37
N LEU A 696 34.95 25.43 -13.34
CA LEU A 696 35.61 25.80 -12.09
C LEU A 696 37.09 26.13 -12.31
N GLU A 697 37.81 25.32 -13.10
CA GLU A 697 39.21 25.58 -13.49
C GLU A 697 39.37 26.89 -14.27
N LYS A 698 38.49 27.12 -15.25
CA LYS A 698 38.49 28.37 -16.03
C LYS A 698 38.28 29.59 -15.12
N SER A 699 37.33 29.51 -14.20
CA SER A 699 37.00 30.59 -13.28
C SER A 699 38.15 30.91 -12.30
N LEU A 700 38.91 29.89 -11.87
CA LEU A 700 40.12 30.09 -11.06
C LEU A 700 41.22 30.82 -11.85
N ASN A 701 41.49 30.39 -13.09
CA ASN A 701 42.53 30.99 -13.93
C ASN A 701 42.22 32.46 -14.31
N GLU A 702 40.94 32.78 -14.55
CA GLU A 702 40.49 34.15 -14.83
C GLU A 702 40.53 35.06 -13.59
N ASN A 703 40.21 34.54 -12.40
CA ASN A 703 40.35 35.31 -11.15
C ASN A 703 41.81 35.63 -10.81
N VAL A 704 42.74 34.68 -10.99
CA VAL A 704 44.19 34.91 -10.78
C VAL A 704 44.71 36.01 -11.72
N SER A 705 44.21 36.06 -12.96
CA SER A 705 44.60 37.08 -13.95
C SER A 705 44.10 38.49 -13.59
N ASN A 706 42.92 38.61 -12.96
CA ASN A 706 42.37 39.88 -12.50
C ASN A 706 43.03 40.41 -11.21
N THR A 707 43.59 39.53 -10.36
CA THR A 707 44.33 39.96 -9.17
C THR A 707 45.74 40.49 -9.49
N LEU A 708 46.30 40.11 -10.64
CA LEU A 708 47.61 40.57 -11.14
C LEU A 708 47.54 41.85 -12.00
N ALA A 709 46.34 42.34 -12.31
CA ALA A 709 46.10 43.52 -13.15
C ALA A 709 45.58 44.76 -12.37
N ILE A 710 45.61 44.71 -11.03
CA ILE A 710 45.26 45.82 -10.11
C ILE A 710 46.51 46.34 -9.42
#